data_AF-A0A812IQ94-F1
#
_entry.id   AF-A0A812IQ94-F1
#
_cell.length_a   1.000
_cell.length_b   1.000
_cell.length_c   1.000
_cell.angle_alpha   90.00
_cell.angle_beta   90.00
_cell.angle_gamma   90.00
#
_symmetry.space_group_name_H-M   'P 1'
#
loop_
_entity.id
_entity.type
_entity.pdbx_description
1 polymer ?
#
loop_
_entity_poly.entity_id
_entity_poly.type
_entity_poly.pdbx_seq_one_letter_code
_entity_poly.pdbx_strand_id
1 'polypeptide(L)'
;MCVKAQDDVTGEDSTVLVFSDCADEPGKNLHFSEVEGTYRFQLGRQCAHPDDGAEASSEPRLSFPADCSSKRHILSFQKLAEDEQLPGFLIQSVGGAVQYCIHPYQGSESPSDGTELINHIQCDRGRRALRFRVGDPETLSREEPKLKKALGNPLIPVPTEEPCSYYGEGRSQSSRPGKPCLPPPPFWPYTGLTEWRTELGRRALAAVTPTDDVSEAKCGGYYLLGDQTWCNRAFDGSHGHGQLGLSFGIEERDIWGELVTQKFGLPVHLFDCYIPLERSPPMSGTAPNNSATCAKNHLGEPKLDPICYGASYYPHRSCLAGQDVVVEKRHFVTLEEAVDETKQLLREGHTAILQVVRYTDDSAGDAFAVFRKGVVRADASRSTGSPGSPRSLLQELDKKPKVLAFLAEFAQCRRPHRRQIANVASILLKSAAWWEAAEACGFLRKLPDDMELQLEAPAKPPEVREGHSAPSGPSAPAPAPQGLEGPEGEAGEAGEARSAALDAVLSAIAALRRLDFERVFEERPLEERDSEERRREAAAKLQQLAQGLHLVAEFSRIDQQVVARLEPKLPIFRFLLLAFEQLPGQREQVLLVLRLLLETPALAAWPHAVEADHELREALGAFGLGLSPVSRSSHSGPSEYSAESQPSEEPRSCSQSHARWMWQDAGRGYGGPIGAGLARLNPARWSQLLPTDKVIDELCQFLGTGSEERPVRLEAVRTLDMEIHFGFGSAAELPQYKALGLQEKLTRQVSIMEGLRKRFFCTGSTLEVYRQGWSPQDNCGVQPCGEPPVYLPNGFSVTAFAVSYVHKEIVGVSAN
;
A
#
# COMPACT_ATOMS: atom_id res chain seq x y z
N MET A 1 -15.03 11.70 40.40
CA MET A 1 -13.73 12.40 40.48
C MET A 1 -13.98 13.78 41.07
N CYS A 2 -13.09 14.22 41.94
CA CYS A 2 -13.05 15.53 42.54
C CYS A 2 -11.89 16.35 41.97
N VAL A 3 -11.96 17.67 42.14
CA VAL A 3 -10.97 18.61 41.62
C VAL A 3 -10.30 19.29 42.82
N LYS A 4 -8.97 19.24 42.88
CA LYS A 4 -8.15 19.76 44.00
C LYS A 4 -6.95 20.54 43.48
N ALA A 5 -6.37 21.44 44.27
CA ALA A 5 -5.06 22.00 43.96
C ALA A 5 -3.95 21.00 44.25
N GLN A 6 -2.84 21.08 43.50
CA GLN A 6 -1.70 20.18 43.63
C GLN A 6 -0.97 20.27 45.00
N ASP A 7 -0.88 21.46 45.60
CA ASP A 7 -0.08 21.67 46.82
C ASP A 7 -0.91 22.22 48.00
N ASP A 8 -0.66 21.65 49.20
CA ASP A 8 -1.18 22.11 50.49
C ASP A 8 -0.52 23.41 50.99
N VAL A 9 0.57 23.84 50.33
CA VAL A 9 1.36 25.00 50.71
C VAL A 9 0.86 26.19 49.89
N THR A 10 0.46 27.25 50.59
CA THR A 10 -0.11 28.52 50.12
C THR A 10 0.78 29.36 49.19
N GLY A 11 1.56 28.73 48.31
CA GLY A 11 2.35 29.37 47.28
C GLY A 11 1.47 29.84 46.13
N GLU A 12 1.82 31.00 45.58
CA GLU A 12 1.27 31.51 44.32
C GLU A 12 1.52 30.45 43.22
N ASP A 13 0.55 30.23 42.31
CA ASP A 13 0.59 29.32 41.15
C ASP A 13 0.27 27.81 41.37
N SER A 14 -0.61 27.47 42.32
CA SER A 14 -1.10 26.08 42.44
C SER A 14 -1.94 25.66 41.22
N THR A 15 -1.54 24.59 40.54
CA THR A 15 -2.27 23.94 39.43
C THR A 15 -3.46 23.15 39.93
N VAL A 16 -4.48 23.03 39.09
CA VAL A 16 -5.72 22.31 39.40
C VAL A 16 -5.69 20.91 38.82
N LEU A 17 -5.84 19.90 39.66
CA LEU A 17 -5.73 18.50 39.31
C LEU A 17 -7.05 17.73 39.55
N VAL A 18 -7.27 16.68 38.78
CA VAL A 18 -8.37 15.72 38.94
C VAL A 18 -7.92 14.55 39.81
N PHE A 19 -8.74 14.14 40.78
CA PHE A 19 -8.50 12.98 41.64
C PHE A 19 -9.77 12.12 41.79
N SER A 20 -9.59 10.82 41.98
CA SER A 20 -10.66 9.87 42.27
C SER A 20 -11.17 9.99 43.71
N ASP A 21 -10.29 10.35 44.66
CA ASP A 21 -10.60 10.50 46.08
C ASP A 21 -11.10 11.93 46.43
N CYS A 22 -12.24 11.99 47.11
CA CYS A 22 -12.95 13.20 47.50
C CYS A 22 -12.89 13.50 49.01
N ALA A 23 -12.19 12.69 49.81
CA ALA A 23 -12.24 12.71 51.27
C ALA A 23 -11.30 13.76 51.93
N ASP A 24 -11.40 15.04 51.54
CA ASP A 24 -10.58 16.11 52.14
C ASP A 24 -11.36 17.06 53.05
N GLU A 25 -10.63 17.82 53.88
CA GLU A 25 -11.18 18.92 54.68
C GLU A 25 -11.89 19.95 53.77
N PRO A 26 -13.08 20.47 54.14
CA PRO A 26 -13.88 21.37 53.30
C PRO A 26 -13.15 22.62 52.76
N GLY A 27 -12.07 23.05 53.43
CA GLY A 27 -11.23 24.17 53.00
C GLY A 27 -10.32 23.88 51.80
N LYS A 28 -10.10 22.61 51.46
CA LYS A 28 -9.28 22.17 50.31
C LYS A 28 -10.10 21.88 49.05
N ASN A 29 -11.42 21.89 49.18
CA ASN A 29 -12.33 21.70 48.06
C ASN A 29 -12.53 23.02 47.31
N LEU A 30 -12.73 22.90 46.00
CA LEU A 30 -13.05 24.02 45.14
C LEU A 30 -14.50 24.49 45.39
N HIS A 31 -14.67 25.77 45.68
CA HIS A 31 -15.97 26.40 45.96
C HIS A 31 -16.46 27.18 44.74
N PHE A 32 -17.77 27.10 44.51
CA PHE A 32 -18.47 27.86 43.48
C PHE A 32 -19.30 28.96 44.13
N SER A 33 -18.83 30.20 44.04
CA SER A 33 -19.59 31.35 44.55
C SER A 33 -20.26 32.08 43.39
N GLU A 34 -21.58 32.23 43.43
CA GLU A 34 -22.32 33.07 42.48
C GLU A 34 -22.10 34.54 42.81
N VAL A 35 -21.71 35.34 41.81
CA VAL A 35 -21.54 36.78 41.87
C VAL A 35 -22.16 37.40 40.62
N GLU A 36 -23.26 38.15 40.81
CA GLU A 36 -23.94 38.90 39.75
C GLU A 36 -24.37 38.02 38.54
N GLY A 37 -24.83 36.79 38.80
CA GLY A 37 -25.27 35.85 37.74
C GLY A 37 -24.13 35.12 37.03
N THR A 38 -22.89 35.29 37.48
CA THR A 38 -21.72 34.51 37.07
C THR A 38 -21.15 33.73 38.25
N TYR A 39 -20.34 32.72 37.99
CA TYR A 39 -19.71 31.89 39.02
C TYR A 39 -18.21 32.17 39.08
N ARG A 40 -17.66 32.16 40.30
CA ARG A 40 -16.22 32.19 40.55
C ARG A 40 -15.78 30.86 41.14
N PHE A 41 -14.65 30.37 40.67
CA PHE A 41 -13.96 29.22 41.22
C PHE A 41 -13.04 29.73 42.32
N GLN A 42 -13.24 29.26 43.54
CA GLN A 42 -12.49 29.68 44.72
C GLN A 42 -11.84 28.49 45.39
N LEU A 43 -10.60 28.70 45.84
CA LEU A 43 -9.92 27.77 46.74
C LEU A 43 -9.42 28.60 47.94
N GLY A 44 -10.07 28.43 49.08
CA GLY A 44 -9.85 29.30 50.24
C GLY A 44 -10.14 30.78 49.90
N ARG A 45 -9.09 31.61 49.82
CA ARG A 45 -9.18 33.03 49.44
C ARG A 45 -8.77 33.30 47.99
N GLN A 46 -8.24 32.31 47.30
CA GLN A 46 -7.72 32.46 45.94
C GLN A 46 -8.82 32.21 44.90
N CYS A 47 -8.71 32.88 43.76
CA CYS A 47 -9.61 32.73 42.62
C CYS A 47 -8.86 32.12 41.43
N ALA A 48 -9.54 31.31 40.63
CA ALA A 48 -8.94 30.64 39.48
C ALA A 48 -8.54 31.66 38.38
N HIS A 49 -7.37 31.44 37.78
CA HIS A 49 -6.74 32.27 36.78
C HIS A 49 -6.14 31.40 35.66
N PRO A 50 -6.12 31.85 34.39
CA PRO A 50 -5.36 31.20 33.34
C PRO A 50 -3.89 31.67 33.42
N ASP A 51 -2.92 30.74 33.48
CA ASP A 51 -1.50 31.07 33.69
C ASP A 51 -0.96 32.17 32.74
N ASP A 52 -1.39 32.17 31.49
CA ASP A 52 -0.83 33.06 30.46
C ASP A 52 -1.64 34.36 30.20
N GLY A 53 -2.66 34.65 31.01
CA GLY A 53 -3.56 35.80 30.79
C GLY A 53 -4.56 35.59 29.65
N ALA A 54 -5.48 36.55 29.46
CA ALA A 54 -6.65 36.39 28.59
C ALA A 54 -6.35 36.27 27.07
N GLU A 55 -5.10 36.49 26.65
CA GLU A 55 -4.70 36.52 25.23
C GLU A 55 -3.77 35.37 24.81
N ALA A 56 -3.49 34.39 25.67
CA ALA A 56 -2.40 33.45 25.43
C ALA A 56 -2.83 31.98 25.35
N SER A 57 -2.18 31.30 24.39
CA SER A 57 -2.30 29.90 23.96
C SER A 57 -3.74 29.35 23.79
N SER A 58 -3.90 28.29 23.01
CA SER A 58 -5.22 27.65 22.85
C SER A 58 -5.65 26.85 24.07
N GLU A 59 -4.75 26.65 25.06
CA GLU A 59 -4.90 25.69 26.16
C GLU A 59 -4.28 26.19 27.49
N PRO A 60 -4.59 27.41 27.98
CA PRO A 60 -3.98 27.89 29.21
C PRO A 60 -4.39 27.02 30.40
N ARG A 61 -3.39 26.67 31.22
CA ARG A 61 -3.58 25.94 32.47
C ARG A 61 -4.40 26.76 33.46
N LEU A 62 -5.22 26.07 34.25
CA LEU A 62 -5.97 26.68 35.33
C LEU A 62 -5.12 26.66 36.61
N SER A 63 -4.88 27.82 37.21
CA SER A 63 -4.13 27.98 38.45
C SER A 63 -4.84 28.91 39.45
N PHE A 64 -4.38 28.96 40.69
CA PHE A 64 -4.95 29.80 41.76
C PHE A 64 -3.93 30.79 42.37
N PRO A 65 -3.42 31.77 41.60
CA PRO A 65 -2.29 32.59 42.04
C PRO A 65 -2.68 33.76 42.96
N ALA A 66 -3.91 34.27 42.88
CA ALA A 66 -4.26 35.58 43.46
C ALA A 66 -5.49 35.54 44.37
N ASP A 67 -5.51 36.40 45.38
CA ASP A 67 -6.72 36.72 46.16
C ASP A 67 -7.82 37.26 45.23
N CYS A 68 -9.05 36.82 45.47
CA CYS A 68 -10.25 37.21 44.75
C CYS A 68 -10.58 38.72 44.79
N SER A 69 -9.80 39.54 45.50
CA SER A 69 -9.95 40.99 45.58
C SER A 69 -9.49 41.74 44.31
N SER A 70 -8.63 41.15 43.48
CA SER A 70 -8.16 41.79 42.25
C SER A 70 -9.13 41.61 41.08
N LYS A 71 -9.74 42.70 40.61
CA LYS A 71 -10.64 42.70 39.44
C LYS A 71 -9.98 42.21 38.13
N ARG A 72 -8.64 42.23 38.04
CA ARG A 72 -7.90 41.82 36.83
C ARG A 72 -7.77 40.30 36.68
N HIS A 73 -8.04 39.55 37.73
CA HIS A 73 -7.73 38.11 37.80
C HIS A 73 -8.95 37.23 38.07
N ILE A 74 -10.16 37.78 37.88
CA ILE A 74 -11.40 37.04 38.11
C ILE A 74 -11.88 36.49 36.77
N LEU A 75 -11.64 35.20 36.53
CA LEU A 75 -12.44 34.47 35.54
C LEU A 75 -13.84 34.29 36.12
N SER A 76 -14.79 35.03 35.55
CA SER A 76 -16.21 34.74 35.72
C SER A 76 -16.59 33.63 34.76
N PHE A 77 -17.44 32.72 35.21
CA PHE A 77 -17.97 31.65 34.38
C PHE A 77 -19.49 31.68 34.38
N GLN A 78 -20.09 31.23 33.29
CA GLN A 78 -21.52 30.94 33.24
C GLN A 78 -21.74 29.43 33.27
N LYS A 79 -22.76 29.02 34.02
CA LYS A 79 -23.31 27.68 33.95
C LYS A 79 -24.09 27.56 32.64
N LEU A 80 -23.63 26.69 31.74
CA LEU A 80 -24.42 26.31 30.58
C LEU A 80 -25.60 25.43 31.02
N ALA A 81 -26.70 25.47 30.26
CA ALA A 81 -27.90 24.70 30.59
C ALA A 81 -27.56 23.22 30.80
N GLU A 82 -28.18 22.60 31.81
CA GLU A 82 -28.03 21.16 32.03
C GLU A 82 -28.59 20.40 30.83
N ASP A 83 -27.86 19.36 30.44
CA ASP A 83 -28.31 18.47 29.38
C ASP A 83 -29.31 17.51 30.04
N GLU A 84 -30.54 17.43 29.52
CA GLU A 84 -31.57 16.53 30.04
C GLU A 84 -31.13 15.05 30.09
N GLN A 85 -30.08 14.69 29.35
CA GLN A 85 -29.60 13.31 29.24
C GLN A 85 -28.33 13.00 30.03
N LEU A 86 -27.51 14.01 30.37
CA LEU A 86 -26.26 13.82 31.11
C LEU A 86 -26.28 14.67 32.38
N PRO A 87 -26.28 14.05 33.57
CA PRO A 87 -26.36 14.80 34.82
C PRO A 87 -25.17 15.76 34.95
N GLY A 88 -25.46 17.00 35.37
CA GLY A 88 -24.47 18.05 35.54
C GLY A 88 -24.45 19.08 34.40
N PHE A 89 -23.58 20.08 34.53
CA PHE A 89 -23.50 21.23 33.64
C PHE A 89 -22.07 21.49 33.17
N LEU A 90 -21.96 22.15 32.02
CA LEU A 90 -20.69 22.69 31.53
C LEU A 90 -20.47 24.08 32.11
N ILE A 91 -19.21 24.45 32.24
CA ILE A 91 -18.81 25.74 32.76
C ILE A 91 -17.99 26.45 31.70
N GLN A 92 -18.43 27.64 31.32
CA GLN A 92 -17.84 28.43 30.24
C GLN A 92 -17.41 29.80 30.75
N SER A 93 -16.20 30.25 30.43
CA SER A 93 -15.70 31.57 30.80
C SER A 93 -16.53 32.69 30.16
N VAL A 94 -16.74 33.79 30.88
CA VAL A 94 -17.44 34.99 30.39
C VAL A 94 -16.58 36.24 30.52
N GLY A 95 -16.79 37.21 29.62
CA GLY A 95 -16.12 38.52 29.65
C GLY A 95 -14.82 38.63 28.83
N GLY A 96 -14.28 37.51 28.33
CA GLY A 96 -13.15 37.50 27.38
C GLY A 96 -13.59 37.54 25.91
N ALA A 97 -12.67 37.88 25.00
CA ALA A 97 -12.91 37.81 23.56
C ALA A 97 -13.10 36.37 23.06
N VAL A 98 -12.55 35.40 23.79
CA VAL A 98 -12.66 33.98 23.54
C VAL A 98 -13.38 33.33 24.73
N GLN A 99 -14.32 32.43 24.43
CA GLN A 99 -15.02 31.64 25.43
C GLN A 99 -14.32 30.29 25.59
N TYR A 100 -13.95 29.94 26.82
CA TYR A 100 -13.26 28.70 27.15
C TYR A 100 -14.16 27.81 28.00
N CYS A 101 -14.04 26.50 27.83
CA CYS A 101 -14.57 25.48 28.71
C CYS A 101 -13.41 24.77 29.45
N ILE A 102 -13.72 24.11 30.57
CA ILE A 102 -12.70 23.40 31.38
C ILE A 102 -12.58 21.95 30.91
N HIS A 103 -11.36 21.53 30.58
CA HIS A 103 -11.02 20.18 30.10
C HIS A 103 -9.93 19.56 30.97
N PRO A 104 -9.88 18.22 31.08
CA PRO A 104 -8.66 17.57 31.55
C PRO A 104 -7.58 17.73 30.48
N TYR A 105 -6.33 17.87 30.91
CA TYR A 105 -5.19 17.88 29.99
C TYR A 105 -5.21 16.62 29.12
N GLN A 106 -4.99 16.79 27.81
CA GLN A 106 -5.17 15.76 26.75
C GLN A 106 -6.61 15.29 26.48
N GLY A 107 -7.61 15.79 27.20
CA GLY A 107 -9.02 15.48 26.93
C GLY A 107 -9.37 14.00 27.12
N SER A 108 -8.97 13.37 28.22
CA SER A 108 -9.43 12.01 28.58
C SER A 108 -10.86 12.03 29.15
N GLU A 109 -11.69 11.04 28.82
CA GLU A 109 -13.01 10.81 29.48
C GLU A 109 -12.87 10.17 30.87
N SER A 110 -11.73 9.58 31.14
CA SER A 110 -11.36 8.97 32.42
C SER A 110 -9.93 9.40 32.76
N PRO A 111 -9.72 10.71 33.05
CA PRO A 111 -8.41 11.21 33.41
C PRO A 111 -7.91 10.48 34.67
N SER A 112 -6.63 10.14 34.66
CA SER A 112 -5.98 9.55 35.83
C SER A 112 -5.84 10.58 36.95
N ASP A 113 -5.69 10.10 38.18
CA ASP A 113 -5.38 10.96 39.32
C ASP A 113 -4.14 11.82 39.05
N GLY A 114 -4.22 13.10 39.38
CA GLY A 114 -3.19 14.09 39.10
C GLY A 114 -3.25 14.73 37.71
N THR A 115 -4.28 14.46 36.90
CA THR A 115 -4.44 15.12 35.59
C THR A 115 -4.76 16.60 35.76
N GLU A 116 -3.98 17.49 35.13
CA GLU A 116 -4.19 18.94 35.15
C GLU A 116 -5.49 19.37 34.45
N LEU A 117 -6.07 20.50 34.85
CA LEU A 117 -7.18 21.16 34.15
C LEU A 117 -6.69 22.33 33.31
N ILE A 118 -7.22 22.42 32.09
CA ILE A 118 -6.94 23.49 31.13
C ILE A 118 -8.24 24.17 30.69
N ASN A 119 -8.12 25.43 30.28
CA ASN A 119 -9.15 26.15 29.56
C ASN A 119 -8.98 25.89 28.05
N HIS A 120 -10.01 25.40 27.36
CA HIS A 120 -9.95 25.08 25.94
C HIS A 120 -11.14 25.72 25.20
N ILE A 121 -10.93 26.18 23.96
CA ILE A 121 -11.90 26.97 23.19
C ILE A 121 -13.12 26.19 22.69
N GLN A 122 -13.03 24.86 22.65
CA GLN A 122 -14.11 23.99 22.20
C GLN A 122 -14.94 23.53 23.38
N CYS A 123 -16.22 23.90 23.41
CA CYS A 123 -17.18 23.50 24.45
C CYS A 123 -18.07 22.32 24.03
N ASP A 124 -17.85 21.75 22.85
CA ASP A 124 -18.61 20.63 22.30
C ASP A 124 -18.03 19.26 22.71
N ARG A 125 -18.90 18.23 22.72
CA ARG A 125 -18.59 16.86 23.18
C ARG A 125 -17.39 16.24 22.46
N GLY A 126 -17.09 16.66 21.24
CA GLY A 126 -16.03 16.09 20.40
C GLY A 126 -14.62 16.13 21.02
N ARG A 127 -14.39 16.99 22.04
CA ARG A 127 -13.15 17.00 22.83
C ARG A 127 -13.35 16.94 24.35
N ARG A 128 -14.48 16.39 24.81
CA ARG A 128 -14.58 15.83 26.19
C ARG A 128 -14.39 16.88 27.32
N ALA A 129 -15.08 18.02 27.21
CA ALA A 129 -15.17 19.00 28.30
C ALA A 129 -15.72 18.36 29.59
N LEU A 130 -15.23 18.77 30.76
CA LEU A 130 -15.72 18.24 32.04
C LEU A 130 -17.13 18.75 32.34
N ARG A 131 -18.00 17.83 32.78
CA ARG A 131 -19.32 18.15 33.33
C ARG A 131 -19.25 18.14 34.85
N PHE A 132 -19.80 19.17 35.46
CA PHE A 132 -19.77 19.37 36.90
C PHE A 132 -21.15 19.08 37.48
N ARG A 133 -21.17 18.42 38.64
CA ARG A 133 -22.38 18.25 39.47
C ARG A 133 -22.10 18.95 40.80
N VAL A 134 -23.09 19.70 41.29
CA VAL A 134 -23.01 20.35 42.59
C VAL A 134 -23.88 19.57 43.56
N GLY A 135 -23.31 19.16 44.67
CA GLY A 135 -24.01 18.37 45.69
C GLY A 135 -23.03 17.77 46.68
N ASP A 136 -23.58 17.15 47.72
CA ASP A 136 -22.81 16.38 48.68
C ASP A 136 -22.14 15.16 47.99
N PRO A 137 -20.81 14.95 48.12
CA PRO A 137 -20.10 13.85 47.45
C PRO A 137 -20.63 12.46 47.77
N GLU A 138 -21.08 12.21 49.01
CA GLU A 138 -21.67 10.92 49.38
C GLU A 138 -23.01 10.69 48.68
N THR A 139 -23.82 11.74 48.56
CA THR A 139 -25.10 11.68 47.85
C THR A 139 -24.90 11.47 46.35
N LEU A 140 -23.99 12.23 45.73
CA LEU A 140 -23.69 12.14 44.30
C LEU A 140 -23.05 10.80 43.91
N SER A 141 -22.28 10.17 44.79
CA SER A 141 -21.68 8.86 44.54
C SER A 141 -22.68 7.70 44.64
N ARG A 142 -23.80 7.88 45.37
CA ARG A 142 -24.89 6.88 45.48
C ARG A 142 -25.93 6.99 44.37
N GLU A 143 -26.02 8.13 43.71
CA GLU A 143 -26.86 8.29 42.51
C GLU A 143 -26.19 7.62 41.31
N GLU A 144 -26.42 6.30 41.14
CA GLU A 144 -26.07 5.63 39.89
C GLU A 144 -26.70 6.42 38.73
N PRO A 145 -25.92 6.73 37.67
CA PRO A 145 -26.48 7.30 36.46
C PRO A 145 -27.65 6.41 36.07
N LYS A 146 -28.86 6.99 35.93
CA LYS A 146 -29.97 6.30 35.28
C LYS A 146 -29.59 6.15 33.81
N LEU A 147 -28.67 5.23 33.51
CA LEU A 147 -28.34 4.79 32.18
C LEU A 147 -29.68 4.40 31.57
N LYS A 148 -30.12 5.17 30.57
CA LYS A 148 -31.28 4.78 29.77
C LYS A 148 -31.01 3.34 29.36
N LYS A 149 -31.87 2.44 29.83
CA LYS A 149 -31.80 0.99 29.61
C LYS A 149 -31.37 0.78 28.16
N ALA A 150 -30.28 0.04 27.94
CA ALA A 150 -29.77 -0.26 26.61
C ALA A 150 -30.93 -0.82 25.77
N LEU A 151 -31.54 0.05 24.98
CA LEU A 151 -32.54 -0.33 23.98
C LEU A 151 -31.72 -0.83 22.80
N GLY A 152 -31.07 -1.99 22.99
CA GLY A 152 -30.83 -2.87 21.86
C GLY A 152 -32.19 -3.21 21.25
N ASN A 153 -32.20 -3.54 19.96
CA ASN A 153 -33.41 -3.95 19.27
C ASN A 153 -34.15 -5.03 20.11
N PRO A 154 -35.34 -4.74 20.66
CA PRO A 154 -36.04 -5.72 21.50
C PRO A 154 -36.51 -6.95 20.71
N LEU A 155 -36.52 -6.87 19.38
CA LEU A 155 -36.98 -7.91 18.47
C LEU A 155 -35.85 -8.77 17.90
N ILE A 156 -34.59 -8.32 17.96
CA ILE A 156 -33.45 -9.08 17.47
C ILE A 156 -32.49 -9.27 18.65
N PRO A 157 -32.44 -10.46 19.27
CA PRO A 157 -31.45 -10.74 20.30
C PRO A 157 -30.07 -10.52 19.68
N VAL A 158 -29.31 -9.60 20.26
CA VAL A 158 -27.89 -9.45 19.90
C VAL A 158 -27.21 -10.72 20.36
N PRO A 159 -26.56 -11.48 19.47
CA PRO A 159 -25.79 -12.64 19.89
C PRO A 159 -24.80 -12.20 20.96
N THR A 160 -24.89 -12.78 22.16
CA THR A 160 -23.83 -12.71 23.17
C THR A 160 -22.67 -13.58 22.69
N GLU A 161 -22.03 -13.18 21.59
CA GLU A 161 -20.74 -13.73 21.20
C GLU A 161 -19.70 -13.26 22.23
N GLU A 162 -18.66 -14.08 22.43
CA GLU A 162 -17.50 -13.67 23.24
C GLU A 162 -16.97 -12.33 22.73
N PRO A 163 -16.50 -11.45 23.63
CA PRO A 163 -15.94 -10.16 23.23
C PRO A 163 -14.83 -10.40 22.20
N CYS A 164 -15.06 -9.97 20.96
CA CYS A 164 -14.04 -10.07 19.93
C CYS A 164 -12.87 -9.16 20.30
N SER A 165 -11.65 -9.66 20.12
CA SER A 165 -10.46 -8.82 20.19
C SER A 165 -10.18 -8.22 18.81
N TYR A 166 -9.86 -6.94 18.80
CA TYR A 166 -9.41 -6.25 17.60
C TYR A 166 -8.11 -6.91 17.09
N TYR A 167 -8.01 -7.15 15.78
CA TYR A 167 -6.84 -7.82 15.21
C TYR A 167 -5.62 -6.88 15.21
N GLY A 168 -4.63 -7.19 16.06
CA GLY A 168 -3.36 -6.48 16.14
C GLY A 168 -3.42 -5.10 16.82
N GLU A 169 -2.40 -4.78 17.62
CA GLU A 169 -2.17 -3.45 18.23
C GLU A 169 -1.69 -2.40 17.19
N GLY A 170 -1.85 -2.68 15.89
CA GLY A 170 -1.37 -1.83 14.80
C GLY A 170 -2.15 -0.51 14.67
N ARG A 171 -1.47 0.49 14.10
CA ARG A 171 -1.95 1.86 13.79
C ARG A 171 -3.47 1.88 13.56
N SER A 172 -4.18 2.68 14.36
CA SER A 172 -5.65 2.68 14.53
C SER A 172 -6.48 3.03 13.28
N GLN A 173 -5.90 3.07 12.08
CA GLN A 173 -6.55 3.57 10.87
C GLN A 173 -6.29 2.72 9.61
N SER A 174 -5.92 1.44 9.73
CA SER A 174 -5.69 0.59 8.54
C SER A 174 -6.62 -0.61 8.47
N SER A 175 -7.07 -0.94 7.26
CA SER A 175 -7.77 -2.17 6.89
C SER A 175 -7.09 -3.38 7.49
N ARG A 176 -7.89 -4.33 7.98
CA ARG A 176 -7.39 -5.46 8.78
C ARG A 176 -7.77 -6.79 8.14
N PRO A 177 -6.87 -7.78 8.16
CA PRO A 177 -7.20 -9.15 7.79
C PRO A 177 -8.06 -9.81 8.87
N GLY A 178 -8.76 -10.87 8.50
CA GLY A 178 -9.60 -11.64 9.42
C GLY A 178 -11.04 -11.12 9.56
N LYS A 179 -11.81 -11.77 10.44
CA LYS A 179 -13.21 -11.41 10.73
C LYS A 179 -13.25 -10.07 11.47
N PRO A 180 -13.93 -9.04 10.96
CA PRO A 180 -13.95 -7.72 11.59
C PRO A 180 -14.68 -7.79 12.95
N CYS A 181 -14.10 -7.16 13.97
CA CYS A 181 -14.69 -7.03 15.29
C CYS A 181 -15.70 -5.88 15.33
N LEU A 182 -16.99 -6.21 15.41
CA LEU A 182 -18.10 -5.26 15.31
C LEU A 182 -19.05 -5.34 16.52
N PRO A 183 -18.62 -4.91 17.72
CA PRO A 183 -19.47 -4.96 18.91
C PRO A 183 -20.70 -4.04 18.76
N PRO A 184 -21.87 -4.40 19.34
CA PRO A 184 -23.03 -3.52 19.34
C PRO A 184 -22.71 -2.16 20.00
N PRO A 185 -23.35 -1.06 19.57
CA PRO A 185 -23.37 0.18 20.33
C PRO A 185 -24.18 -0.02 21.64
N PRO A 186 -23.99 0.85 22.65
CA PRO A 186 -24.72 0.77 23.91
C PRO A 186 -26.24 1.00 23.78
N PHE A 187 -26.71 1.57 22.66
CA PHE A 187 -28.12 1.81 22.36
C PHE A 187 -28.39 1.72 20.85
N TRP A 188 -29.64 1.45 20.45
CA TRP A 188 -30.06 1.48 19.05
C TRP A 188 -30.07 2.91 18.50
N PRO A 189 -29.30 3.22 17.45
CA PRO A 189 -29.07 4.60 17.05
C PRO A 189 -30.10 5.15 16.06
N TYR A 190 -30.97 4.34 15.44
CA TYR A 190 -31.83 4.78 14.34
C TYR A 190 -33.30 4.96 14.73
N THR A 191 -34.00 5.87 14.04
CA THR A 191 -35.45 6.09 14.21
C THR A 191 -36.31 4.90 13.77
N GLY A 192 -35.84 4.16 12.77
CA GLY A 192 -36.54 3.02 12.17
C GLY A 192 -35.83 1.70 12.40
N LEU A 193 -36.59 0.62 12.20
CA LEU A 193 -36.08 -0.74 12.07
C LEU A 193 -36.65 -1.33 10.78
N THR A 194 -35.81 -1.40 9.77
CA THR A 194 -36.16 -1.94 8.46
C THR A 194 -35.47 -3.28 8.28
N GLU A 195 -36.24 -4.36 8.44
CA GLU A 195 -35.72 -5.74 8.41
C GLU A 195 -34.86 -6.03 7.17
N TRP A 196 -35.33 -5.63 5.98
CA TRP A 196 -34.58 -5.86 4.75
C TRP A 196 -33.22 -5.13 4.72
N ARG A 197 -33.06 -3.98 5.38
CA ARG A 197 -31.76 -3.30 5.49
C ARG A 197 -30.81 -4.08 6.39
N THR A 198 -31.31 -4.62 7.51
CA THR A 198 -30.51 -5.49 8.40
C THR A 198 -30.05 -6.76 7.70
N GLU A 199 -30.93 -7.33 6.86
CA GLU A 199 -30.61 -8.53 6.09
C GLU A 199 -29.56 -8.24 5.00
N LEU A 200 -29.71 -7.14 4.26
CA LEU A 200 -28.67 -6.69 3.34
C LEU A 200 -27.34 -6.39 4.06
N GLY A 201 -27.39 -5.87 5.29
CA GLY A 201 -26.20 -5.65 6.11
C GLY A 201 -25.49 -6.96 6.47
N ARG A 202 -26.22 -7.99 6.90
CA ARG A 202 -25.64 -9.32 7.17
C ARG A 202 -24.98 -9.89 5.93
N ARG A 203 -25.67 -9.82 4.78
CA ARG A 203 -25.17 -10.31 3.50
C ARG A 203 -23.92 -9.56 3.04
N ALA A 204 -23.90 -8.24 3.17
CA ALA A 204 -22.73 -7.41 2.87
C ALA A 204 -21.54 -7.76 3.78
N LEU A 205 -21.75 -7.85 5.10
CA LEU A 205 -20.72 -8.26 6.05
C LEU A 205 -20.17 -9.65 5.72
N ALA A 206 -21.06 -10.61 5.43
CA ALA A 206 -20.64 -11.95 5.03
C ALA A 206 -19.82 -11.92 3.73
N ALA A 207 -20.17 -11.08 2.76
CA ALA A 207 -19.43 -10.94 1.50
C ALA A 207 -17.99 -10.44 1.71
N VAL A 208 -17.73 -9.68 2.77
CA VAL A 208 -16.44 -9.03 3.07
C VAL A 208 -15.78 -9.54 4.34
N THR A 209 -16.27 -10.65 4.87
CA THR A 209 -15.61 -11.39 5.95
C THR A 209 -14.75 -12.47 5.32
N PRO A 210 -13.42 -12.47 5.56
CA PRO A 210 -12.53 -13.56 5.14
C PRO A 210 -13.06 -14.92 5.62
N THR A 211 -12.90 -15.95 4.79
CA THR A 211 -13.17 -17.34 5.20
C THR A 211 -11.89 -17.96 5.75
N ASP A 212 -12.00 -19.09 6.46
CA ASP A 212 -10.85 -19.84 6.99
C ASP A 212 -9.89 -20.34 5.88
N ASP A 213 -10.34 -20.31 4.63
CA ASP A 213 -9.53 -20.63 3.47
C ASP A 213 -8.43 -19.60 3.17
N VAL A 214 -8.50 -18.42 3.80
CA VAL A 214 -7.57 -17.31 3.63
C VAL A 214 -6.86 -17.08 4.93
N SER A 215 -5.56 -17.34 4.94
CA SER A 215 -4.72 -17.12 6.12
C SER A 215 -3.43 -16.43 5.72
N GLU A 216 -2.77 -15.81 6.71
CA GLU A 216 -1.47 -15.17 6.50
C GLU A 216 -0.46 -16.14 5.86
N ALA A 217 -0.43 -17.39 6.33
CA ALA A 217 0.43 -18.44 5.79
C ALA A 217 0.13 -18.71 4.30
N LYS A 218 -1.15 -18.82 3.93
CA LYS A 218 -1.56 -19.03 2.52
C LYS A 218 -1.35 -17.78 1.67
N CYS A 219 -1.31 -16.60 2.27
CA CYS A 219 -1.03 -15.34 1.56
C CYS A 219 0.46 -15.01 1.47
N GLY A 220 1.34 -15.73 2.16
CA GLY A 220 2.75 -15.36 2.27
C GLY A 220 2.94 -14.04 3.02
N GLY A 221 2.10 -13.77 4.02
CA GLY A 221 2.00 -12.50 4.71
C GLY A 221 0.97 -11.55 4.09
N TYR A 222 0.60 -10.53 4.87
CA TYR A 222 -0.19 -9.39 4.40
C TYR A 222 0.65 -8.12 4.34
N TYR A 223 0.29 -7.23 3.42
CA TYR A 223 0.74 -5.85 3.43
C TYR A 223 -0.46 -4.95 3.76
N LEU A 224 -0.36 -4.22 4.87
CA LEU A 224 -1.42 -3.35 5.38
C LEU A 224 -1.01 -1.90 5.16
N LEU A 225 -1.85 -1.12 4.49
CA LEU A 225 -1.62 0.32 4.35
C LEU A 225 -2.91 1.07 4.07
N GLY A 226 -3.29 1.95 5.00
CA GLY A 226 -4.54 2.69 4.91
C GLY A 226 -5.70 1.73 4.71
N ASP A 227 -6.48 1.94 3.67
CA ASP A 227 -7.71 1.18 3.40
C ASP A 227 -7.49 -0.22 2.80
N GLN A 228 -6.24 -0.64 2.61
CA GLN A 228 -5.91 -1.84 1.85
C GLN A 228 -5.28 -2.95 2.70
N THR A 229 -5.71 -4.19 2.46
CA THR A 229 -5.14 -5.43 3.05
C THR A 229 -4.74 -6.39 1.93
N TRP A 230 -3.48 -6.34 1.52
CA TRP A 230 -3.00 -7.09 0.35
C TRP A 230 -2.40 -8.44 0.72
N CYS A 231 -2.82 -9.48 0.00
CA CYS A 231 -2.21 -10.82 0.06
C CYS A 231 -0.90 -10.81 -0.73
N ASN A 232 0.25 -11.03 -0.09
CA ASN A 232 1.56 -10.88 -0.75
C ASN A 232 1.75 -11.80 -1.97
N ARG A 233 1.17 -13.00 -1.97
CA ARG A 233 1.16 -13.91 -3.14
C ARG A 233 0.48 -13.32 -4.38
N ALA A 234 -0.39 -12.33 -4.24
CA ALA A 234 -0.93 -11.64 -5.41
C ALA A 234 0.15 -10.86 -6.16
N PHE A 235 1.25 -10.50 -5.49
CA PHE A 235 2.30 -9.57 -5.94
C PHE A 235 3.72 -10.16 -5.95
N ASP A 236 3.91 -11.44 -5.63
CA ASP A 236 5.20 -12.06 -5.30
C ASP A 236 6.25 -12.14 -6.43
N GLY A 237 5.99 -11.55 -7.61
CA GLY A 237 6.91 -11.47 -8.76
C GLY A 237 7.30 -12.82 -9.39
N SER A 238 7.11 -13.93 -8.67
CA SER A 238 7.40 -15.31 -9.05
C SER A 238 6.64 -15.74 -10.31
N HIS A 239 5.51 -15.07 -10.58
CA HIS A 239 4.69 -15.29 -11.77
C HIS A 239 5.08 -14.45 -13.00
N GLY A 240 6.19 -13.73 -12.92
CA GLY A 240 6.89 -13.18 -14.07
C GLY A 240 6.42 -11.80 -14.55
N HIS A 241 7.28 -11.17 -15.34
CA HIS A 241 6.99 -10.00 -16.15
C HIS A 241 5.63 -10.14 -16.86
N GLY A 242 4.74 -9.15 -16.69
CA GLY A 242 3.41 -9.13 -17.32
C GLY A 242 2.24 -8.77 -16.40
N GLN A 243 2.46 -8.62 -15.08
CA GLN A 243 1.44 -8.08 -14.20
C GLN A 243 1.22 -6.57 -14.45
N LEU A 244 -0.04 -6.15 -14.37
CA LEU A 244 -0.47 -4.78 -14.62
C LEU A 244 -1.50 -4.37 -13.58
N GLY A 245 -1.31 -3.22 -12.94
CA GLY A 245 -2.33 -2.60 -12.11
C GLY A 245 -3.30 -1.79 -12.97
N LEU A 246 -4.59 -1.90 -12.70
CA LEU A 246 -5.62 -1.07 -13.30
C LEU A 246 -6.30 -0.28 -12.19
N SER A 247 -6.15 1.04 -12.21
CA SER A 247 -6.80 1.97 -11.29
C SER A 247 -7.84 2.76 -12.05
N PHE A 248 -9.05 2.90 -11.50
CA PHE A 248 -10.13 3.67 -12.14
C PHE A 248 -11.14 4.15 -11.10
N GLY A 249 -11.93 5.16 -11.48
CA GLY A 249 -12.90 5.76 -10.56
C GLY A 249 -12.25 6.61 -9.48
N ILE A 250 -11.01 7.04 -9.70
CA ILE A 250 -10.30 7.90 -8.78
C ILE A 250 -10.83 9.32 -8.95
N GLU A 251 -11.42 9.90 -7.91
CA GLU A 251 -11.89 11.29 -7.91
C GLU A 251 -10.83 12.25 -7.34
N GLU A 252 -9.73 11.71 -6.81
CA GLU A 252 -8.62 12.45 -6.18
C GLU A 252 -7.23 11.88 -6.53
N ARG A 253 -6.33 11.76 -5.54
CA ARG A 253 -5.00 11.19 -5.72
C ARG A 253 -5.09 9.66 -5.74
N ASP A 254 -4.50 9.03 -6.75
CA ASP A 254 -4.42 7.57 -6.88
C ASP A 254 -3.31 6.99 -5.96
N ILE A 255 -3.56 7.05 -4.65
CA ILE A 255 -2.65 6.52 -3.63
C ILE A 255 -2.42 5.02 -3.85
N TRP A 256 -3.45 4.28 -4.27
CA TRP A 256 -3.35 2.85 -4.60
C TRP A 256 -2.27 2.60 -5.66
N GLY A 257 -2.35 3.30 -6.80
CA GLY A 257 -1.39 3.11 -7.89
C GLY A 257 0.03 3.53 -7.53
N GLU A 258 0.18 4.62 -6.76
CA GLU A 258 1.48 5.04 -6.23
C GLU A 258 2.10 3.95 -5.34
N LEU A 259 1.30 3.34 -4.46
CA LEU A 259 1.77 2.31 -3.55
C LEU A 259 2.10 1.01 -4.24
N VAL A 260 1.26 0.55 -5.16
CA VAL A 260 1.49 -0.69 -5.90
C VAL A 260 2.74 -0.59 -6.77
N THR A 261 2.93 0.56 -7.44
CA THR A 261 4.13 0.82 -8.24
C THR A 261 5.39 0.93 -7.37
N GLN A 262 5.32 1.60 -6.21
CA GLN A 262 6.46 1.74 -5.30
C GLN A 262 6.84 0.43 -4.62
N LYS A 263 5.86 -0.27 -4.06
CA LYS A 263 6.09 -1.44 -3.22
C LYS A 263 6.43 -2.68 -4.04
N PHE A 264 5.76 -2.87 -5.18
CA PHE A 264 5.85 -4.09 -5.97
C PHE A 264 6.46 -3.88 -7.37
N GLY A 265 6.81 -2.64 -7.73
CA GLY A 265 7.37 -2.34 -9.06
C GLY A 265 6.39 -2.59 -10.21
N LEU A 266 5.09 -2.67 -9.91
CA LEU A 266 4.07 -3.00 -10.91
C LEU A 266 3.66 -1.75 -11.67
N PRO A 267 3.69 -1.75 -13.02
CA PRO A 267 3.14 -0.65 -13.79
C PRO A 267 1.64 -0.52 -13.59
N VAL A 268 1.12 0.70 -13.55
CA VAL A 268 -0.31 0.99 -13.33
C VAL A 268 -0.89 1.81 -14.47
N HIS A 269 -2.05 1.39 -14.98
CA HIS A 269 -2.89 2.20 -15.86
C HIS A 269 -3.98 2.86 -15.03
N LEU A 270 -4.02 4.19 -15.07
CA LEU A 270 -5.03 5.00 -14.39
C LEU A 270 -6.07 5.45 -15.41
N PHE A 271 -7.30 4.96 -15.31
CA PHE A 271 -8.44 5.41 -16.11
C PHE A 271 -9.31 6.34 -15.27
N ASP A 272 -9.16 7.64 -15.49
CA ASP A 272 -9.86 8.66 -14.73
C ASP A 272 -10.42 9.74 -15.67
N CYS A 273 -11.72 9.99 -15.53
CA CYS A 273 -12.42 11.04 -16.25
C CYS A 273 -13.12 12.07 -15.33
N TYR A 274 -13.00 11.91 -14.01
CA TYR A 274 -13.65 12.76 -13.02
C TYR A 274 -12.81 14.00 -12.74
N ILE A 275 -11.49 13.86 -12.72
CA ILE A 275 -10.59 14.96 -12.36
C ILE A 275 -10.21 15.77 -13.62
N PRO A 276 -10.34 17.11 -13.58
CA PRO A 276 -9.74 17.98 -14.59
C PRO A 276 -8.24 17.70 -14.73
N LEU A 277 -7.72 17.74 -15.96
CA LEU A 277 -6.33 17.36 -16.26
C LEU A 277 -5.33 18.10 -15.36
N GLU A 278 -5.60 19.39 -15.11
CA GLU A 278 -4.75 20.31 -14.35
C GLU A 278 -4.71 19.99 -12.85
N ARG A 279 -5.71 19.25 -12.34
CA ARG A 279 -5.84 18.91 -10.92
C ARG A 279 -5.37 17.51 -10.57
N SER A 280 -5.27 16.62 -11.55
CA SER A 280 -4.75 15.27 -11.33
C SER A 280 -3.24 15.31 -11.50
N PRO A 281 -2.42 15.17 -10.44
CA PRO A 281 -0.97 15.18 -10.58
C PRO A 281 -0.45 14.11 -11.55
N PRO A 282 -1.00 12.87 -11.56
CA PRO A 282 -0.67 11.89 -12.58
C PRO A 282 -1.01 12.37 -13.99
N MET A 283 -2.24 12.87 -14.23
CA MET A 283 -2.70 13.20 -15.58
C MET A 283 -2.09 14.49 -16.13
N SER A 284 -1.78 15.47 -15.26
CA SER A 284 -1.05 16.71 -15.61
C SER A 284 0.44 16.49 -15.87
N GLY A 285 0.98 15.31 -15.52
CA GLY A 285 2.41 15.02 -15.59
C GLY A 285 3.25 15.77 -14.55
N THR A 286 2.62 16.28 -13.49
CA THR A 286 3.31 16.93 -12.37
C THR A 286 3.75 15.93 -11.30
N ALA A 287 3.17 14.72 -11.27
CA ALA A 287 3.67 13.61 -10.49
C ALA A 287 4.94 13.03 -11.15
N PRO A 288 6.05 12.87 -10.41
CA PRO A 288 7.25 12.28 -10.97
C PRO A 288 7.00 10.79 -11.26
N ASN A 289 7.21 10.41 -12.51
CA ASN A 289 6.96 9.07 -13.03
C ASN A 289 8.25 8.26 -12.97
N ASN A 290 8.24 7.10 -12.29
CA ASN A 290 9.39 6.19 -12.22
C ASN A 290 10.65 6.86 -11.60
N SER A 291 10.46 7.80 -10.69
CA SER A 291 11.55 8.31 -9.85
C SER A 291 11.51 7.52 -8.54
N ALA A 292 12.52 6.70 -8.27
CA ALA A 292 12.63 5.93 -7.03
C ALA A 292 12.57 6.81 -5.75
N THR A 293 12.72 8.14 -5.88
CA THR A 293 12.71 9.11 -4.79
C THR A 293 11.96 10.39 -5.19
N CYS A 294 11.00 10.82 -4.37
CA CYS A 294 10.35 12.12 -4.48
C CYS A 294 10.86 13.07 -3.41
N ALA A 295 11.74 13.99 -3.77
CA ALA A 295 12.24 14.98 -2.83
C ALA A 295 11.17 16.02 -2.41
N LYS A 296 10.11 16.20 -3.22
CA LYS A 296 9.12 17.29 -3.06
C LYS A 296 7.70 16.86 -3.48
N ASN A 297 6.66 17.49 -2.91
CA ASN A 297 5.27 17.31 -3.33
C ASN A 297 4.97 18.07 -4.64
N HIS A 298 3.75 17.95 -5.17
CA HIS A 298 3.31 18.66 -6.38
C HIS A 298 3.27 20.20 -6.19
N LEU A 299 3.47 20.69 -4.96
CA LEU A 299 3.57 22.11 -4.59
C LEU A 299 5.03 22.56 -4.36
N GLY A 300 6.03 21.68 -4.50
CA GLY A 300 7.44 22.00 -4.30
C GLY A 300 7.93 21.97 -2.85
N GLU A 301 7.11 21.52 -1.91
CA GLU A 301 7.43 21.42 -0.48
C GLU A 301 7.99 20.02 -0.14
N PRO A 302 8.81 19.87 0.93
CA PRO A 302 9.22 18.57 1.44
C PRO A 302 7.98 17.73 1.79
N LYS A 303 7.85 16.52 1.22
CA LYS A 303 6.71 15.64 1.51
C LYS A 303 6.81 15.10 2.94
N LEU A 304 5.70 15.16 3.67
CA LEU A 304 5.52 14.41 4.92
C LEU A 304 5.41 12.89 4.68
N ASP A 305 4.98 12.47 3.48
CA ASP A 305 4.85 11.04 3.11
C ASP A 305 5.73 10.65 1.92
N PRO A 306 6.52 9.55 1.99
CA PRO A 306 7.43 9.09 0.94
C PRO A 306 6.73 8.41 -0.26
N ILE A 307 5.40 8.55 -0.41
CA ILE A 307 4.61 7.81 -1.40
C ILE A 307 4.67 8.49 -2.77
N CYS A 308 5.09 7.74 -3.79
CA CYS A 308 5.22 8.16 -5.19
C CYS A 308 5.18 6.99 -6.15
N TYR A 309 4.98 7.26 -7.44
CA TYR A 309 5.05 6.23 -8.49
C TYR A 309 6.47 5.70 -8.69
N GLY A 310 6.82 4.64 -7.97
CA GLY A 310 8.14 3.99 -8.06
C GLY A 310 8.36 3.17 -9.34
N ALA A 311 7.29 2.93 -10.10
CA ALA A 311 7.30 2.32 -11.42
C ALA A 311 6.49 3.18 -12.40
N SER A 312 6.47 2.81 -13.69
CA SER A 312 5.76 3.59 -14.70
C SER A 312 4.24 3.57 -14.49
N TYR A 313 3.62 4.76 -14.49
CA TYR A 313 2.16 4.91 -14.51
C TYR A 313 1.68 5.50 -15.85
N TYR A 314 0.43 5.17 -16.22
CA TYR A 314 -0.16 5.49 -17.52
C TYR A 314 -1.55 6.11 -17.40
N PRO A 315 -1.66 7.44 -17.55
CA PRO A 315 -2.93 8.14 -17.43
C PRO A 315 -3.79 8.02 -18.70
N HIS A 316 -5.04 7.61 -18.53
CA HIS A 316 -6.07 7.54 -19.55
C HIS A 316 -7.27 8.40 -19.14
N ARG A 317 -7.65 9.36 -19.99
CA ARG A 317 -8.83 10.21 -19.78
C ARG A 317 -10.09 9.57 -20.35
N SER A 318 -10.39 8.37 -19.88
CA SER A 318 -11.53 7.56 -20.35
C SER A 318 -12.39 7.20 -19.15
N CYS A 319 -13.71 7.42 -19.25
CA CYS A 319 -14.62 6.89 -18.25
C CYS A 319 -14.85 5.41 -18.52
N LEU A 320 -14.67 4.54 -17.53
CA LEU A 320 -14.95 3.12 -17.67
C LEU A 320 -16.35 2.78 -17.14
N ALA A 321 -17.09 1.96 -17.87
CA ALA A 321 -18.32 1.32 -17.40
C ALA A 321 -18.40 -0.12 -17.93
N GLY A 322 -19.41 -0.88 -17.46
CA GLY A 322 -19.65 -2.24 -17.96
C GLY A 322 -20.21 -2.30 -19.39
N GLN A 323 -20.48 -1.16 -20.02
CA GLN A 323 -20.98 -1.03 -21.39
C GLN A 323 -20.64 0.35 -21.94
N ASP A 324 -20.55 0.47 -23.27
CA ASP A 324 -20.46 1.75 -23.97
C ASP A 324 -21.77 2.54 -23.81
N VAL A 325 -21.71 3.70 -23.18
CA VAL A 325 -22.88 4.54 -22.88
C VAL A 325 -22.50 6.00 -22.64
N VAL A 326 -23.40 6.92 -23.00
CA VAL A 326 -23.28 8.33 -22.61
C VAL A 326 -24.21 8.62 -21.43
N VAL A 327 -23.64 9.00 -20.28
CA VAL A 327 -24.38 9.41 -19.07
C VAL A 327 -23.99 10.84 -18.73
N GLU A 328 -24.98 11.74 -18.61
CA GLU A 328 -24.74 13.14 -18.23
C GLU A 328 -23.67 13.84 -19.09
N LYS A 329 -23.71 13.63 -20.41
CA LYS A 329 -22.74 14.16 -21.41
C LYS A 329 -21.31 13.60 -21.28
N ARG A 330 -21.08 12.60 -20.43
CA ARG A 330 -19.81 11.87 -20.34
C ARG A 330 -19.95 10.54 -21.07
N HIS A 331 -18.96 10.23 -21.91
CA HIS A 331 -18.89 8.97 -22.64
C HIS A 331 -18.12 7.96 -21.80
N PHE A 332 -18.80 6.88 -21.43
CA PHE A 332 -18.25 5.72 -20.75
C PHE A 332 -18.04 4.62 -21.78
N VAL A 333 -16.85 4.05 -21.80
CA VAL A 333 -16.46 2.94 -22.68
C VAL A 333 -16.19 1.70 -21.83
N THR A 334 -16.18 0.51 -22.44
CA THR A 334 -15.73 -0.68 -21.72
C THR A 334 -14.20 -0.66 -21.57
N LEU A 335 -13.67 -1.47 -20.64
CA LEU A 335 -12.22 -1.61 -20.49
C LEU A 335 -11.58 -2.16 -21.77
N GLU A 336 -12.24 -3.12 -22.41
CA GLU A 336 -11.82 -3.70 -23.68
C GLU A 336 -11.72 -2.63 -24.78
N GLU A 337 -12.75 -1.78 -24.88
CA GLU A 337 -12.79 -0.68 -25.84
C GLU A 337 -11.72 0.38 -25.55
N ALA A 338 -11.51 0.74 -24.27
CA ALA A 338 -10.47 1.69 -23.88
C ALA A 338 -9.05 1.20 -24.22
N VAL A 339 -8.83 -0.12 -24.17
CA VAL A 339 -7.60 -0.78 -24.61
C VAL A 339 -7.52 -0.79 -26.15
N ASP A 340 -8.62 -1.08 -26.83
CA ASP A 340 -8.70 -1.11 -28.30
C ASP A 340 -8.57 0.28 -28.94
N GLU A 341 -8.95 1.37 -28.28
CA GLU A 341 -8.77 2.74 -28.75
C GLU A 341 -7.29 3.05 -29.06
N THR A 342 -6.36 2.49 -28.28
CA THR A 342 -4.92 2.61 -28.54
C THR A 342 -4.54 1.95 -29.86
N LYS A 343 -5.11 0.77 -30.15
CA LYS A 343 -4.92 0.07 -31.42
C LYS A 343 -5.51 0.87 -32.57
N GLN A 344 -6.69 1.46 -32.35
CA GLN A 344 -7.37 2.28 -33.35
C GLN A 344 -6.55 3.53 -33.69
N LEU A 345 -6.08 4.28 -32.69
CA LEU A 345 -5.22 5.46 -32.89
C LEU A 345 -3.93 5.11 -33.66
N LEU A 346 -3.31 3.97 -33.36
CA LEU A 346 -2.14 3.49 -34.08
C LEU A 346 -2.47 3.18 -35.55
N ARG A 347 -3.58 2.47 -35.83
CA ARG A 347 -4.01 2.13 -37.20
C ARG A 347 -4.41 3.36 -38.01
N GLU A 348 -5.17 4.27 -37.41
CA GLU A 348 -5.61 5.51 -38.06
C GLU A 348 -4.41 6.42 -38.36
N GLY A 349 -3.55 6.66 -37.37
CA GLY A 349 -2.35 7.48 -37.56
C GLY A 349 -1.40 6.87 -38.58
N HIS A 350 -1.23 5.55 -38.56
CA HIS A 350 -0.43 4.83 -39.54
C HIS A 350 -1.01 4.96 -40.96
N THR A 351 -2.32 4.73 -41.11
CA THR A 351 -3.02 4.87 -42.40
C THR A 351 -2.94 6.29 -42.92
N ALA A 352 -3.16 7.29 -42.05
CA ALA A 352 -3.09 8.70 -42.38
C ALA A 352 -1.68 9.08 -42.86
N ILE A 353 -0.62 8.63 -42.16
CA ILE A 353 0.77 8.83 -42.59
C ILE A 353 1.03 8.25 -43.98
N LEU A 354 0.52 7.04 -44.27
CA LEU A 354 0.70 6.40 -45.56
C LEU A 354 -0.04 7.10 -46.72
N GLN A 355 -1.02 7.94 -46.41
CA GLN A 355 -1.79 8.73 -47.38
C GLN A 355 -1.22 10.14 -47.59
N VAL A 356 -0.26 10.58 -46.78
CA VAL A 356 0.37 11.90 -46.95
C VAL A 356 1.20 11.91 -48.24
N VAL A 357 0.80 12.77 -49.18
CA VAL A 357 1.52 12.99 -50.46
C VAL A 357 2.54 14.13 -50.34
N ARG A 358 2.27 15.13 -49.50
CA ARG A 358 3.10 16.32 -49.30
C ARG A 358 3.28 16.63 -47.81
N TYR A 359 4.54 16.66 -47.36
CA TYR A 359 4.89 16.87 -45.94
C TYR A 359 4.75 18.32 -45.46
N THR A 360 4.57 19.25 -46.39
CA THR A 360 4.34 20.67 -46.12
C THR A 360 2.90 21.00 -45.80
N ASP A 361 1.97 20.08 -46.08
CA ASP A 361 0.53 20.34 -45.94
C ASP A 361 0.12 20.10 -44.47
N ASP A 362 -1.01 20.69 -44.06
CA ASP A 362 -1.50 20.57 -42.68
C ASP A 362 -1.96 19.14 -42.37
N SER A 363 -2.39 18.39 -43.38
CA SER A 363 -2.72 16.96 -43.29
C SER A 363 -1.56 16.10 -42.79
N ALA A 364 -0.31 16.49 -43.06
CA ALA A 364 0.87 15.81 -42.51
C ALA A 364 1.02 16.05 -40.99
N GLY A 365 0.68 17.26 -40.53
CA GLY A 365 0.62 17.60 -39.12
C GLY A 365 -0.44 16.79 -38.37
N ASP A 366 -1.64 16.71 -38.95
CA ASP A 366 -2.76 15.94 -38.38
C ASP A 366 -2.45 14.45 -38.33
N ALA A 367 -1.93 13.88 -39.42
CA ALA A 367 -1.50 12.48 -39.49
C ALA A 367 -0.43 12.16 -38.45
N PHE A 368 0.59 13.03 -38.32
CA PHE A 368 1.62 12.87 -37.30
C PHE A 368 1.05 12.98 -35.89
N ALA A 369 0.11 13.90 -35.62
CA ALA A 369 -0.49 14.07 -34.30
C ALA A 369 -1.26 12.82 -33.85
N VAL A 370 -2.07 12.23 -34.74
CA VAL A 370 -2.81 10.99 -34.45
C VAL A 370 -1.85 9.83 -34.23
N PHE A 371 -0.87 9.66 -35.12
CA PHE A 371 0.12 8.58 -34.99
C PHE A 371 0.97 8.72 -33.73
N ARG A 372 1.46 9.93 -33.43
CA ARG A 372 2.19 10.24 -32.20
C ARG A 372 1.35 9.91 -30.97
N LYS A 373 0.06 10.28 -30.95
CA LYS A 373 -0.82 9.95 -29.83
C LYS A 373 -0.91 8.44 -29.61
N GLY A 374 -1.06 7.67 -30.70
CA GLY A 374 -1.01 6.20 -30.66
C GLY A 374 0.33 5.65 -30.16
N VAL A 375 1.46 6.14 -30.69
CA VAL A 375 2.81 5.67 -30.35
C VAL A 375 3.20 6.03 -28.91
N VAL A 376 2.87 7.24 -28.45
CA VAL A 376 3.15 7.67 -27.08
C VAL A 376 2.26 6.91 -26.09
N ARG A 377 0.96 6.76 -26.37
CA ARG A 377 0.06 5.91 -25.56
C ARG A 377 0.55 4.46 -25.54
N ALA A 378 1.18 4.03 -26.64
CA ALA A 378 1.80 2.72 -26.72
C ALA A 378 3.10 2.58 -25.88
N ASP A 379 4.09 3.47 -26.03
CA ASP A 379 5.29 3.41 -25.18
C ASP A 379 4.94 3.57 -23.71
N ALA A 380 3.98 4.44 -23.43
CA ALA A 380 3.38 4.63 -22.13
C ALA A 380 2.43 3.47 -21.80
N SER A 381 2.77 2.23 -22.12
CA SER A 381 2.21 1.08 -21.40
C SER A 381 3.24 -0.04 -21.34
N ARG A 382 4.45 0.26 -20.85
CA ARG A 382 5.61 -0.65 -20.67
C ARG A 382 5.37 -1.82 -19.69
N SER A 383 4.20 -2.46 -19.73
CA SER A 383 4.08 -3.86 -19.31
C SER A 383 4.91 -4.70 -20.28
N THR A 384 6.20 -4.82 -20.00
CA THR A 384 7.09 -5.73 -20.72
C THR A 384 6.54 -7.14 -20.54
N GLY A 385 5.91 -7.71 -21.57
CA GLY A 385 5.59 -9.13 -21.59
C GLY A 385 4.11 -9.51 -21.70
N SER A 386 3.15 -8.59 -21.73
CA SER A 386 1.73 -8.93 -21.84
C SER A 386 1.20 -8.90 -23.29
N PRO A 387 0.28 -9.78 -23.69
CA PRO A 387 -0.47 -9.66 -24.95
C PRO A 387 -1.29 -8.36 -24.94
N GLY A 388 -1.18 -7.57 -26.01
CA GLY A 388 -1.73 -6.20 -26.03
C GLY A 388 -0.83 -5.17 -25.34
N SER A 389 0.35 -5.57 -24.84
CA SER A 389 1.38 -4.61 -24.48
C SER A 389 1.67 -3.78 -25.73
N PRO A 390 1.73 -2.46 -25.65
CA PRO A 390 1.69 -1.70 -26.88
C PRO A 390 2.98 -1.75 -27.68
N ARG A 391 4.06 -2.34 -27.14
CA ARG A 391 5.22 -2.72 -27.93
C ARG A 391 4.86 -3.80 -28.97
N SER A 392 3.93 -4.71 -28.67
CA SER A 392 3.36 -5.64 -29.66
C SER A 392 2.48 -4.90 -30.66
N LEU A 393 1.68 -3.93 -30.20
CA LEU A 393 0.84 -3.11 -31.08
C LEU A 393 1.67 -2.32 -32.10
N LEU A 394 2.83 -1.81 -31.69
CA LEU A 394 3.78 -1.16 -32.60
C LEU A 394 4.42 -2.15 -33.58
N GLN A 395 4.63 -3.41 -33.19
CA GLN A 395 5.17 -4.43 -34.08
C GLN A 395 4.18 -4.89 -35.16
N GLU A 396 2.89 -4.90 -34.86
CA GLU A 396 1.82 -5.28 -35.79
C GLU A 396 1.65 -4.31 -36.98
N LEU A 397 2.14 -3.06 -36.85
CA LEU A 397 2.08 -2.09 -37.94
C LEU A 397 2.94 -2.53 -39.14
N ASP A 398 2.34 -2.62 -40.32
CA ASP A 398 3.03 -2.94 -41.57
C ASP A 398 3.76 -1.71 -42.12
N LYS A 399 4.51 -1.85 -43.22
CA LYS A 399 5.14 -0.73 -43.95
C LYS A 399 5.99 0.22 -43.09
N LYS A 400 6.64 -0.29 -42.04
CA LYS A 400 7.54 0.46 -41.13
C LYS A 400 8.53 1.37 -41.87
N PRO A 401 9.18 0.95 -42.98
CA PRO A 401 10.08 1.83 -43.74
C PRO A 401 9.41 3.12 -44.26
N LYS A 402 8.13 3.06 -44.65
CA LYS A 402 7.40 4.24 -45.15
C LYS A 402 7.07 5.22 -44.03
N VAL A 403 6.68 4.71 -42.86
CA VAL A 403 6.45 5.55 -41.67
C VAL A 403 7.75 6.23 -41.24
N LEU A 404 8.87 5.51 -41.21
CA LEU A 404 10.18 6.07 -40.89
C LEU A 404 10.61 7.12 -41.92
N ALA A 405 10.40 6.88 -43.22
CA ALA A 405 10.65 7.87 -44.26
C ALA A 405 9.81 9.13 -44.06
N PHE A 406 8.51 8.99 -43.76
CA PHE A 406 7.64 10.11 -43.41
C PHE A 406 8.20 10.90 -42.21
N LEU A 407 8.59 10.23 -41.12
CA LEU A 407 9.11 10.92 -39.93
C LEU A 407 10.39 11.72 -40.23
N ALA A 408 11.29 11.17 -41.04
CA ALA A 408 12.51 11.86 -41.44
C ALA A 408 12.23 13.08 -42.33
N GLU A 409 11.39 12.92 -43.37
CA GLU A 409 11.04 14.01 -44.29
C GLU A 409 10.22 15.09 -43.58
N PHE A 410 9.28 14.71 -42.71
CA PHE A 410 8.51 15.63 -41.89
C PHE A 410 9.39 16.42 -40.91
N ALA A 411 10.42 15.79 -40.32
CA ALA A 411 11.39 16.48 -39.46
C ALA A 411 12.25 17.51 -40.21
N GLN A 412 12.56 17.24 -41.48
CA GLN A 412 13.25 18.20 -42.36
C GLN A 412 12.35 19.40 -42.68
N CYS A 413 11.07 19.16 -43.00
CA CYS A 413 10.12 20.20 -43.41
C CYS A 413 9.56 21.04 -42.25
N ARG A 414 9.35 20.47 -41.06
CA ARG A 414 8.64 21.11 -39.94
C ARG A 414 9.50 21.17 -38.67
N ARG A 415 10.44 22.13 -38.63
CA ARG A 415 11.34 22.37 -37.47
C ARG A 415 10.66 22.33 -36.09
N PRO A 416 9.47 22.94 -35.87
CA PRO A 416 8.82 22.92 -34.55
C PRO A 416 8.46 21.52 -34.02
N HIS A 417 8.31 20.53 -34.91
CA HIS A 417 7.91 19.16 -34.55
C HIS A 417 9.09 18.23 -34.27
N ARG A 418 10.35 18.65 -34.55
CA ARG A 418 11.53 17.79 -34.45
C ARG A 418 11.68 17.09 -33.10
N ARG A 419 11.49 17.80 -31.99
CA ARG A 419 11.56 17.22 -30.64
C ARG A 419 10.49 16.15 -30.41
N GLN A 420 9.29 16.35 -30.94
CA GLN A 420 8.21 15.36 -30.84
C GLN A 420 8.50 14.14 -31.71
N ILE A 421 9.07 14.33 -32.90
CA ILE A 421 9.48 13.27 -33.81
C ILE A 421 10.63 12.47 -33.21
N ALA A 422 11.63 13.12 -32.60
CA ALA A 422 12.73 12.46 -31.89
C ALA A 422 12.19 11.53 -30.80
N ASN A 423 11.22 12.01 -30.02
CA ASN A 423 10.56 11.19 -29.00
C ASN A 423 9.86 9.97 -29.61
N VAL A 424 9.02 10.16 -30.64
CA VAL A 424 8.34 9.06 -31.35
C VAL A 424 9.35 8.06 -31.94
N ALA A 425 10.41 8.54 -32.56
CA ALA A 425 11.47 7.68 -33.11
C ALA A 425 12.17 6.88 -32.01
N SER A 426 12.53 7.52 -30.88
CA SER A 426 13.16 6.84 -29.75
C SER A 426 12.29 5.71 -29.19
N ILE A 427 10.97 5.88 -29.21
CA ILE A 427 10.00 4.86 -28.80
C ILE A 427 10.00 3.70 -29.78
N LEU A 428 9.82 3.99 -31.07
CA LEU A 428 9.71 2.96 -32.11
C LEU A 428 10.99 2.12 -32.16
N LEU A 429 12.14 2.78 -32.10
CA LEU A 429 13.48 2.19 -32.21
C LEU A 429 13.87 1.30 -31.02
N LYS A 430 13.13 1.32 -29.91
CA LYS A 430 13.27 0.27 -28.88
C LYS A 430 12.89 -1.10 -29.43
N SER A 431 12.01 -1.20 -30.42
CA SER A 431 11.61 -2.47 -31.01
C SER A 431 12.58 -2.91 -32.11
N ALA A 432 13.09 -4.14 -32.03
CA ALA A 432 14.03 -4.69 -33.00
C ALA A 432 13.51 -4.60 -34.45
N ALA A 433 12.23 -4.92 -34.69
CA ALA A 433 11.63 -4.83 -36.03
C ALA A 433 11.58 -3.40 -36.60
N TRP A 434 11.51 -2.38 -35.75
CA TRP A 434 11.58 -0.98 -36.17
C TRP A 434 13.03 -0.52 -36.36
N TRP A 435 13.95 -1.02 -35.53
CA TRP A 435 15.38 -0.79 -35.68
C TRP A 435 15.90 -1.34 -37.03
N GLU A 436 15.59 -2.60 -37.34
CA GLU A 436 15.94 -3.22 -38.62
C GLU A 436 15.34 -2.46 -39.81
N ALA A 437 14.08 -2.02 -39.70
CA ALA A 437 13.45 -1.19 -40.73
C ALA A 437 14.14 0.17 -40.91
N ALA A 438 14.62 0.77 -39.81
CA ALA A 438 15.35 2.03 -39.82
C ALA A 438 16.74 1.90 -40.45
N GLU A 439 17.46 0.82 -40.17
CA GLU A 439 18.73 0.51 -40.84
C GLU A 439 18.49 0.27 -42.34
N ALA A 440 17.52 -0.56 -42.69
CA ALA A 440 17.22 -0.92 -44.07
C ALA A 440 16.84 0.27 -44.95
N CYS A 441 16.11 1.27 -44.41
CA CYS A 441 15.68 2.45 -45.17
C CYS A 441 16.61 3.67 -45.02
N GLY A 442 17.70 3.53 -44.25
CA GLY A 442 18.66 4.59 -43.96
C GLY A 442 18.04 5.75 -43.17
N PHE A 443 17.08 5.46 -42.28
CA PHE A 443 16.33 6.47 -41.51
C PHE A 443 17.26 7.39 -40.71
N LEU A 444 18.22 6.82 -39.97
CA LEU A 444 19.14 7.59 -39.10
C LEU A 444 19.94 8.63 -39.89
N ARG A 445 20.41 8.27 -41.10
CA ARG A 445 21.17 9.17 -41.99
C ARG A 445 20.33 10.30 -42.60
N LYS A 446 19.01 10.21 -42.52
CA LYS A 446 18.07 11.19 -43.08
C LYS A 446 17.55 12.15 -42.02
N LEU A 447 17.83 11.91 -40.74
CA LEU A 447 17.43 12.81 -39.68
C LEU A 447 18.31 14.07 -39.70
N PRO A 448 17.75 15.23 -39.33
CA PRO A 448 18.56 16.42 -39.05
C PRO A 448 19.62 16.12 -37.97
N ASP A 449 20.83 16.66 -38.13
CA ASP A 449 21.97 16.43 -37.22
C ASP A 449 21.63 16.70 -35.74
N ASP A 450 20.74 17.66 -35.47
CA ASP A 450 20.27 18.01 -34.12
C ASP A 450 19.42 16.91 -33.45
N MET A 451 18.88 15.97 -34.23
CA MET A 451 18.08 14.85 -33.74
C MET A 451 18.88 13.55 -33.61
N GLU A 452 19.92 13.35 -34.42
CA GLU A 452 20.73 12.13 -34.41
C GLU A 452 21.38 11.90 -33.03
N LEU A 453 21.81 12.99 -32.38
CA LEU A 453 22.39 12.97 -31.03
C LEU A 453 21.43 12.47 -29.93
N GLN A 454 20.12 12.42 -30.18
CA GLN A 454 19.12 12.01 -29.18
C GLN A 454 18.69 10.54 -29.32
N LEU A 455 19.13 9.84 -30.36
CA LEU A 455 18.72 8.47 -30.65
C LEU A 455 19.90 7.52 -30.41
N GLU A 456 19.92 6.89 -29.25
CA GLU A 456 20.91 5.86 -28.93
C GLU A 456 20.53 4.53 -29.58
N ALA A 457 21.55 3.79 -30.06
CA ALA A 457 21.34 2.43 -30.52
C ALA A 457 20.90 1.54 -29.36
N PRO A 458 19.91 0.64 -29.57
CA PRO A 458 19.56 -0.32 -28.55
C PRO A 458 20.79 -1.13 -28.18
N ALA A 459 21.06 -1.28 -26.88
CA ALA A 459 22.18 -2.06 -26.39
C ALA A 459 22.18 -3.44 -27.08
N LYS A 460 23.26 -3.74 -27.80
CA LYS A 460 23.42 -5.01 -28.50
C LYS A 460 23.22 -6.13 -27.47
N PRO A 461 22.28 -7.08 -27.68
CA PRO A 461 22.07 -8.15 -26.73
C PRO A 461 23.39 -8.94 -26.57
N PRO A 462 23.77 -9.34 -25.34
CA PRO A 462 24.99 -10.09 -25.11
C PRO A 462 24.94 -11.41 -25.90
N GLU A 463 25.99 -11.69 -26.67
CA GLU A 463 26.17 -12.98 -27.36
C GLU A 463 26.21 -14.10 -26.31
N VAL A 464 25.20 -14.97 -26.34
CA VAL A 464 25.09 -16.10 -25.42
C VAL A 464 25.94 -17.26 -25.95
N ARG A 465 26.96 -17.66 -25.17
CA ARG A 465 27.65 -18.95 -25.32
C ARG A 465 26.75 -20.08 -24.82
N GLU A 466 26.55 -21.09 -25.65
CA GLU A 466 25.77 -22.30 -25.34
C GLU A 466 26.49 -23.20 -24.32
N GLY A 467 25.78 -23.68 -23.29
CA GLY A 467 26.29 -24.77 -22.44
C GLY A 467 25.55 -25.08 -21.14
N HIS A 468 24.89 -26.25 -21.13
CA HIS A 468 24.61 -27.19 -20.03
C HIS A 468 23.54 -26.86 -18.96
N SER A 469 22.47 -27.65 -19.00
CA SER A 469 21.34 -27.73 -18.07
C SER A 469 21.61 -28.67 -16.88
N ALA A 470 21.28 -28.23 -15.66
CA ALA A 470 21.28 -29.03 -14.42
C ALA A 470 19.89 -29.04 -13.75
N PRO A 471 19.55 -30.08 -12.95
CA PRO A 471 18.19 -30.37 -12.50
C PRO A 471 17.85 -29.79 -11.12
N SER A 472 16.58 -29.42 -10.96
CA SER A 472 15.94 -28.83 -9.78
C SER A 472 15.36 -29.87 -8.81
N GLY A 473 15.56 -29.69 -7.50
CA GLY A 473 14.92 -30.48 -6.43
C GLY A 473 14.29 -29.59 -5.33
N PRO A 474 13.30 -30.09 -4.56
CA PRO A 474 12.38 -29.25 -3.77
C PRO A 474 12.70 -29.16 -2.27
N SER A 475 12.24 -28.07 -1.64
CA SER A 475 12.47 -27.65 -0.25
C SER A 475 11.40 -28.15 0.74
N ALA A 476 11.81 -28.51 1.97
CA ALA A 476 10.93 -28.82 3.12
C ALA A 476 11.10 -27.79 4.26
N PRO A 477 10.10 -27.62 5.17
CA PRO A 477 9.93 -26.44 6.02
C PRO A 477 10.57 -26.57 7.42
N ALA A 478 10.95 -25.42 8.01
CA ALA A 478 11.55 -25.29 9.34
C ALA A 478 10.51 -24.98 10.45
N PRO A 479 10.79 -25.33 11.72
CA PRO A 479 9.85 -25.23 12.84
C PRO A 479 9.84 -23.84 13.50
N ALA A 480 8.72 -23.52 14.15
CA ALA A 480 8.45 -22.24 14.82
C ALA A 480 9.32 -22.01 16.08
N PRO A 481 9.82 -20.78 16.33
CA PRO A 481 10.47 -20.44 17.60
C PRO A 481 9.47 -19.86 18.61
N GLN A 482 9.62 -20.31 19.85
CA GLN A 482 8.93 -19.84 21.05
C GLN A 482 9.42 -18.44 21.44
N GLY A 483 8.48 -17.63 21.93
CA GLY A 483 8.69 -16.23 22.29
C GLY A 483 9.48 -16.03 23.59
N LEU A 484 10.27 -14.96 23.61
CA LEU A 484 10.84 -14.36 24.80
C LEU A 484 10.48 -12.87 24.81
N GLU A 485 9.80 -12.48 25.87
CA GLU A 485 9.37 -11.13 26.21
C GLU A 485 10.58 -10.25 26.59
N GLY A 486 10.56 -8.98 26.18
CA GLY A 486 11.51 -7.95 26.61
C GLY A 486 10.77 -6.61 26.81
N PRO A 487 11.15 -5.80 27.81
CA PRO A 487 10.41 -4.62 28.22
C PRO A 487 10.67 -3.43 27.29
N GLU A 488 9.60 -2.71 26.94
CA GLU A 488 9.63 -1.57 26.03
C GLU A 488 9.85 -0.25 26.78
N GLY A 489 10.83 0.53 26.33
CA GLY A 489 11.06 1.88 26.83
C GLY A 489 12.22 2.63 26.18
N GLU A 490 12.49 2.48 24.87
CA GLU A 490 13.64 3.15 24.21
C GLU A 490 13.54 3.21 22.65
N ALA A 491 12.34 3.43 22.08
CA ALA A 491 12.09 3.25 20.64
C ALA A 491 12.69 4.33 19.70
N GLY A 492 13.11 5.49 20.21
CA GLY A 492 13.61 6.61 19.38
C GLY A 492 15.06 6.44 18.93
N GLU A 493 15.97 6.19 19.88
CA GLU A 493 17.41 6.11 19.61
C GLU A 493 17.80 4.80 18.89
N ALA A 494 17.11 3.71 19.20
CA ALA A 494 17.33 2.42 18.55
C ALA A 494 17.04 2.45 17.03
N GLY A 495 16.09 3.28 16.58
CA GLY A 495 15.76 3.44 15.16
C GLY A 495 16.86 4.12 14.35
N GLU A 496 17.51 5.14 14.92
CA GLU A 496 18.56 5.90 14.26
C GLU A 496 19.87 5.09 14.19
N ALA A 497 20.25 4.42 15.28
CA ALA A 497 21.38 3.51 15.31
C ALA A 497 21.23 2.36 14.30
N ARG A 498 20.00 1.84 14.15
CA ARG A 498 19.66 0.79 13.19
C ARG A 498 19.84 1.24 11.74
N SER A 499 19.35 2.42 11.37
CA SER A 499 19.53 2.96 10.01
C SER A 499 21.01 3.18 9.70
N ALA A 500 21.75 3.77 10.65
CA ALA A 500 23.17 4.07 10.48
C ALA A 500 24.03 2.81 10.25
N ALA A 501 23.71 1.70 10.94
CA ALA A 501 24.42 0.44 10.78
C ALA A 501 24.19 -0.18 9.38
N LEU A 502 22.95 -0.19 8.90
CA LEU A 502 22.63 -0.71 7.56
C LEU A 502 23.30 0.14 6.48
N ASP A 503 23.26 1.47 6.60
CA ASP A 503 23.93 2.38 5.69
C ASP A 503 25.45 2.19 5.70
N ALA A 504 26.04 1.89 6.86
CA ALA A 504 27.46 1.56 6.97
C ALA A 504 27.83 0.28 6.20
N VAL A 505 27.02 -0.78 6.29
CA VAL A 505 27.22 -2.03 5.52
C VAL A 505 27.13 -1.77 4.02
N LEU A 506 26.09 -1.08 3.58
CA LEU A 506 25.86 -0.78 2.16
C LEU A 506 26.98 0.09 1.58
N SER A 507 27.39 1.13 2.32
CA SER A 507 28.48 2.03 1.95
C SER A 507 29.82 1.29 1.86
N ALA A 508 30.14 0.45 2.84
CA ALA A 508 31.37 -0.35 2.83
C ALA A 508 31.42 -1.31 1.62
N ILE A 509 30.33 -2.02 1.33
CA ILE A 509 30.26 -2.94 0.18
C ILE A 509 30.37 -2.18 -1.15
N ALA A 510 29.72 -1.03 -1.28
CA ALA A 510 29.83 -0.19 -2.48
C ALA A 510 31.26 0.33 -2.68
N ALA A 511 31.95 0.72 -1.60
CA ALA A 511 33.35 1.14 -1.66
C ALA A 511 34.27 -0.02 -2.04
N LEU A 512 34.10 -1.19 -1.41
CA LEU A 512 34.88 -2.39 -1.74
C LEU A 512 34.74 -2.76 -3.22
N ARG A 513 33.55 -2.68 -3.82
CA ARG A 513 33.36 -2.94 -5.26
C ARG A 513 34.13 -2.01 -6.20
N ARG A 514 34.41 -0.79 -5.76
CA ARG A 514 35.15 0.20 -6.57
C ARG A 514 36.65 -0.03 -6.47
N LEU A 515 37.12 -0.73 -5.45
CA LEU A 515 38.50 -1.17 -5.37
C LEU A 515 38.69 -2.28 -6.40
N ASP A 516 39.49 -2.01 -7.41
CA ASP A 516 39.94 -3.01 -8.37
C ASP A 516 40.83 -4.02 -7.61
N PHE A 517 40.21 -5.11 -7.15
CA PHE A 517 40.77 -6.03 -6.15
C PHE A 517 42.10 -6.65 -6.57
N GLU A 518 42.25 -6.96 -7.86
CA GLU A 518 43.50 -7.48 -8.39
C GLU A 518 44.60 -6.42 -8.33
N ARG A 519 44.27 -5.15 -8.64
CA ARG A 519 45.23 -4.04 -8.58
C ARG A 519 45.62 -3.59 -7.17
N VAL A 520 44.80 -3.84 -6.15
CA VAL A 520 45.17 -3.50 -4.74
C VAL A 520 46.32 -4.38 -4.26
N PHE A 521 46.44 -5.60 -4.79
CA PHE A 521 47.39 -6.61 -4.33
C PHE A 521 48.39 -7.08 -5.41
N GLU A 522 48.33 -6.56 -6.64
CA GLU A 522 49.35 -6.81 -7.67
C GLU A 522 50.74 -6.31 -7.21
N GLU A 523 51.75 -7.19 -7.25
CA GLU A 523 53.16 -6.89 -6.90
C GLU A 523 53.91 -6.03 -7.94
N ARG A 524 53.20 -5.41 -8.89
CA ARG A 524 53.86 -4.58 -9.92
C ARG A 524 54.44 -3.31 -9.30
N PRO A 525 55.51 -2.74 -9.87
CA PRO A 525 56.11 -1.49 -9.42
C PRO A 525 55.22 -0.30 -9.80
N LEU A 526 54.04 -0.22 -9.18
CA LEU A 526 53.37 1.05 -8.95
C LEU A 526 54.16 1.78 -7.86
N GLU A 527 54.15 3.11 -7.88
CA GLU A 527 54.79 3.90 -6.82
C GLU A 527 54.30 3.40 -5.45
N GLU A 528 55.22 2.92 -4.60
CA GLU A 528 54.92 2.22 -3.33
C GLU A 528 53.84 2.94 -2.50
N ARG A 529 53.82 4.28 -2.60
CA ARG A 529 52.89 5.17 -1.91
C ARG A 529 51.41 4.96 -2.27
N ASP A 530 51.08 4.73 -3.54
CA ASP A 530 49.68 4.51 -3.98
C ASP A 530 49.19 3.12 -3.53
N SER A 531 50.08 2.12 -3.52
CA SER A 531 49.76 0.78 -3.02
C SER A 531 49.45 0.76 -1.51
N GLU A 532 50.21 1.52 -0.72
CA GLU A 532 50.01 1.60 0.73
C GLU A 532 48.72 2.36 1.08
N GLU A 533 48.42 3.45 0.36
CA GLU A 533 47.19 4.22 0.55
C GLU A 533 45.94 3.38 0.25
N ARG A 534 45.94 2.62 -0.86
CA ARG A 534 44.85 1.70 -1.20
C ARG A 534 44.69 0.58 -0.18
N ARG A 535 45.78 0.04 0.37
CA ARG A 535 45.73 -0.97 1.44
C ARG A 535 45.13 -0.40 2.74
N ARG A 536 45.48 0.84 3.09
CA ARG A 536 44.88 1.54 4.24
C ARG A 536 43.40 1.81 4.03
N GLU A 537 42.99 2.23 2.83
CA GLU A 537 41.58 2.40 2.48
C GLU A 537 40.81 1.07 2.58
N ALA A 538 41.35 0.00 1.99
CA ALA A 538 40.76 -1.33 2.06
C ALA A 538 40.58 -1.82 3.51
N ALA A 539 41.60 -1.62 4.36
CA ALA A 539 41.54 -1.96 5.78
C ALA A 539 40.44 -1.17 6.52
N ALA A 540 40.33 0.14 6.26
CA ALA A 540 39.30 0.98 6.88
C ALA A 540 37.87 0.56 6.45
N LYS A 541 37.69 0.19 5.17
CA LYS A 541 36.39 -0.29 4.67
C LYS A 541 36.03 -1.68 5.19
N LEU A 542 37.01 -2.56 5.36
CA LEU A 542 36.81 -3.86 6.00
C LEU A 542 36.37 -3.70 7.46
N GLN A 543 37.00 -2.78 8.21
CA GLN A 543 36.62 -2.49 9.58
C GLN A 543 35.17 -1.95 9.66
N GLN A 544 34.80 -1.04 8.74
CA GLN A 544 33.44 -0.51 8.65
C GLN A 544 32.42 -1.62 8.33
N LEU A 545 32.77 -2.54 7.42
CA LEU A 545 31.92 -3.69 7.08
C LEU A 545 31.72 -4.62 8.29
N ALA A 546 32.79 -4.94 9.02
CA ALA A 546 32.73 -5.81 10.19
C ALA A 546 31.83 -5.22 11.29
N GLN A 547 31.99 -3.92 11.58
CA GLN A 547 31.16 -3.21 12.56
C GLN A 547 29.68 -3.18 12.14
N GLY A 548 29.41 -2.85 10.88
CA GLY A 548 28.04 -2.81 10.37
C GLY A 548 27.36 -4.19 10.39
N LEU A 549 28.06 -5.25 9.98
CA LEU A 549 27.51 -6.61 9.99
C LEU A 549 27.27 -7.14 11.39
N HIS A 550 28.13 -6.80 12.35
CA HIS A 550 27.94 -7.19 13.75
C HIS A 550 26.65 -6.58 14.31
N LEU A 551 26.41 -5.28 14.06
CA LEU A 551 25.18 -4.60 14.47
C LEU A 551 23.95 -5.16 13.74
N VAL A 552 24.02 -5.41 12.42
CA VAL A 552 22.90 -5.98 11.65
C VAL A 552 22.56 -7.41 12.08
N ALA A 553 23.54 -8.20 12.53
CA ALA A 553 23.29 -9.53 13.07
C ALA A 553 22.43 -9.49 14.35
N GLU A 554 22.48 -8.39 15.11
CA GLU A 554 21.67 -8.16 16.32
C GLU A 554 20.29 -7.52 16.02
N PHE A 555 20.07 -7.03 14.80
CA PHE A 555 18.82 -6.37 14.40
C PHE A 555 17.76 -7.31 13.79
N SER A 556 16.63 -6.72 13.41
CA SER A 556 15.45 -7.42 12.90
C SER A 556 15.75 -8.29 11.66
N ARG A 557 14.94 -9.35 11.46
CA ARG A 557 15.01 -10.21 10.26
C ARG A 557 14.93 -9.43 8.94
N ILE A 558 14.30 -8.25 8.92
CA ILE A 558 14.15 -7.43 7.71
C ILE A 558 15.52 -6.89 7.26
N ASP A 559 16.34 -6.41 8.19
CA ASP A 559 17.65 -5.81 7.85
C ASP A 559 18.63 -6.90 7.40
N GLN A 560 18.56 -8.07 8.03
CA GLN A 560 19.30 -9.26 7.61
C GLN A 560 18.91 -9.71 6.19
N GLN A 561 17.63 -9.60 5.80
CA GLN A 561 17.20 -9.88 4.42
C GLN A 561 17.77 -8.90 3.40
N VAL A 562 17.98 -7.62 3.77
CA VAL A 562 18.64 -6.64 2.88
C VAL A 562 20.09 -7.08 2.62
N VAL A 563 20.82 -7.48 3.66
CA VAL A 563 22.20 -7.99 3.54
C VAL A 563 22.26 -9.30 2.75
N ALA A 564 21.29 -10.21 2.91
CA ALA A 564 21.22 -11.46 2.16
C ALA A 564 21.07 -11.24 0.63
N ARG A 565 20.42 -10.15 0.22
CA ARG A 565 20.16 -9.80 -1.19
C ARG A 565 21.32 -9.06 -1.87
N LEU A 566 22.40 -8.76 -1.16
CA LEU A 566 23.53 -8.03 -1.74
C LEU A 566 24.23 -8.87 -2.81
N GLU A 567 24.45 -8.26 -3.98
CA GLU A 567 25.14 -8.85 -5.13
C GLU A 567 26.14 -7.87 -5.74
N PRO A 568 27.38 -8.28 -6.10
CA PRO A 568 27.79 -9.68 -6.24
C PRO A 568 28.46 -10.27 -4.97
N LYS A 569 28.11 -11.52 -4.59
CA LYS A 569 28.67 -12.21 -3.41
C LYS A 569 30.09 -12.74 -3.59
N LEU A 570 30.37 -13.39 -4.73
CA LEU A 570 31.67 -14.02 -5.00
C LEU A 570 32.86 -13.04 -4.96
N PRO A 571 32.79 -11.82 -5.55
CA PRO A 571 33.89 -10.85 -5.46
C PRO A 571 34.17 -10.40 -4.03
N ILE A 572 33.15 -10.32 -3.18
CA ILE A 572 33.30 -9.95 -1.77
C ILE A 572 34.07 -11.04 -1.02
N PHE A 573 33.73 -12.32 -1.24
CA PHE A 573 34.48 -13.42 -0.65
C PHE A 573 35.94 -13.45 -1.13
N ARG A 574 36.19 -13.28 -2.44
CA ARG A 574 37.56 -13.22 -2.98
C ARG A 574 38.36 -12.09 -2.37
N PHE A 575 37.75 -10.91 -2.21
CA PHE A 575 38.38 -9.80 -1.49
C PHE A 575 38.71 -10.17 -0.04
N LEU A 576 37.78 -10.78 0.70
CA LEU A 576 38.02 -11.19 2.09
C LEU A 576 39.18 -12.18 2.18
N LEU A 577 39.28 -13.14 1.26
CA LEU A 577 40.41 -14.07 1.21
C LEU A 577 41.74 -13.37 0.93
N LEU A 578 41.78 -12.48 -0.06
CA LEU A 578 42.98 -11.68 -0.35
C LEU A 578 43.37 -10.78 0.82
N ALA A 579 42.39 -10.13 1.47
CA ALA A 579 42.60 -9.32 2.65
C ALA A 579 43.16 -10.15 3.82
N PHE A 580 42.70 -11.39 4.00
CA PHE A 580 43.22 -12.29 5.03
C PHE A 580 44.72 -12.59 4.85
N GLU A 581 45.13 -12.83 3.61
CA GLU A 581 46.51 -13.14 3.25
C GLU A 581 47.40 -11.90 3.37
N GLN A 582 46.94 -10.78 2.80
CA GLN A 582 47.76 -9.59 2.53
C GLN A 582 47.68 -8.51 3.62
N LEU A 583 46.67 -8.55 4.49
CA LEU A 583 46.50 -7.60 5.61
C LEU A 583 46.58 -8.34 6.95
N PRO A 584 47.79 -8.72 7.42
CA PRO A 584 47.95 -9.54 8.63
C PRO A 584 47.32 -8.92 9.88
N GLY A 585 47.31 -7.58 9.97
CA GLY A 585 46.69 -6.84 11.07
C GLY A 585 45.15 -6.81 11.04
N GLN A 586 44.50 -7.37 10.01
CA GLN A 586 43.04 -7.40 9.86
C GLN A 586 42.47 -8.83 9.82
N ARG A 587 43.29 -9.86 10.07
CA ARG A 587 42.88 -11.27 9.95
C ARG A 587 41.70 -11.62 10.83
N GLU A 588 41.66 -11.12 12.06
CA GLU A 588 40.54 -11.37 12.98
C GLU A 588 39.24 -10.73 12.48
N GLN A 589 39.31 -9.50 11.94
CA GLN A 589 38.17 -8.80 11.36
C GLN A 589 37.65 -9.52 10.11
N VAL A 590 38.55 -10.01 9.25
CA VAL A 590 38.16 -10.83 8.10
C VAL A 590 37.45 -12.11 8.56
N LEU A 591 38.00 -12.83 9.53
CA LEU A 591 37.38 -14.05 10.05
C LEU A 591 36.00 -13.78 10.68
N LEU A 592 35.87 -12.66 11.40
CA LEU A 592 34.58 -12.23 11.96
C LEU A 592 33.55 -12.00 10.85
N VAL A 593 33.91 -11.25 9.80
CA VAL A 593 33.02 -10.99 8.66
C VAL A 593 32.64 -12.31 7.98
N LEU A 594 33.61 -13.19 7.72
CA LEU A 594 33.35 -14.48 7.09
C LEU A 594 32.41 -15.36 7.94
N ARG A 595 32.61 -15.43 9.26
CA ARG A 595 31.69 -16.14 10.16
C ARG A 595 30.30 -15.54 10.15
N LEU A 596 30.18 -14.21 10.27
CA LEU A 596 28.87 -13.54 10.24
C LEU A 596 28.12 -13.85 8.93
N LEU A 597 28.79 -13.80 7.78
CA LEU A 597 28.17 -14.10 6.49
C LEU A 597 27.81 -15.58 6.33
N LEU A 598 28.62 -16.51 6.86
CA LEU A 598 28.45 -17.95 6.65
C LEU A 598 27.57 -18.64 7.70
N GLU A 599 27.59 -18.16 8.94
CA GLU A 599 26.96 -18.82 10.09
C GLU A 599 25.62 -18.18 10.47
N THR A 600 25.34 -16.93 10.04
CA THR A 600 24.05 -16.28 10.34
C THR A 600 22.93 -16.90 9.51
N PRO A 601 21.90 -17.53 10.12
CA PRO A 601 20.87 -18.27 9.37
C PRO A 601 20.09 -17.42 8.37
N ALA A 602 19.84 -16.14 8.69
CA ALA A 602 19.15 -15.21 7.80
C ALA A 602 19.97 -14.81 6.56
N LEU A 603 21.28 -15.12 6.55
CA LEU A 603 22.20 -14.87 5.44
C LEU A 603 22.49 -16.14 4.62
N ALA A 604 21.62 -17.16 4.67
CA ALA A 604 21.81 -18.46 3.99
C ALA A 604 22.16 -18.38 2.48
N ALA A 605 21.83 -17.28 1.79
CA ALA A 605 22.25 -17.06 0.41
C ALA A 605 23.78 -16.91 0.22
N TRP A 606 24.52 -16.55 1.27
CA TRP A 606 25.98 -16.39 1.24
C TRP A 606 26.72 -17.74 1.25
N PRO A 607 26.42 -18.70 2.14
CA PRO A 607 26.90 -20.07 2.04
C PRO A 607 26.66 -20.72 0.68
N HIS A 608 25.47 -20.57 0.10
CA HIS A 608 25.16 -21.14 -1.22
C HIS A 608 26.04 -20.57 -2.35
N ALA A 609 26.42 -19.29 -2.27
CA ALA A 609 27.36 -18.70 -3.21
C ALA A 609 28.75 -19.32 -3.07
N VAL A 610 29.18 -19.68 -1.86
CA VAL A 610 30.44 -20.42 -1.62
C VAL A 610 30.36 -21.85 -2.14
N GLU A 611 29.26 -22.55 -1.91
CA GLU A 611 29.08 -23.93 -2.39
C GLU A 611 29.14 -24.03 -3.92
N ALA A 612 28.70 -22.99 -4.63
CA ALA A 612 28.72 -22.92 -6.08
C ALA A 612 30.13 -22.67 -6.68
N ASP A 613 31.12 -22.23 -5.89
CA ASP A 613 32.49 -21.96 -6.33
C ASP A 613 33.48 -22.90 -5.60
N HIS A 614 33.99 -23.89 -6.34
CA HIS A 614 34.85 -24.94 -5.79
C HIS A 614 36.15 -24.38 -5.17
N GLU A 615 36.78 -23.40 -5.83
CA GLU A 615 38.03 -22.81 -5.37
C GLU A 615 37.82 -22.05 -4.06
N LEU A 616 36.72 -21.29 -3.99
CA LEU A 616 36.37 -20.54 -2.80
C LEU A 616 36.05 -21.46 -1.61
N ARG A 617 35.36 -22.56 -1.87
CA ARG A 617 35.06 -23.59 -0.86
C ARG A 617 36.33 -24.23 -0.30
N GLU A 618 37.29 -24.58 -1.14
CA GLU A 618 38.57 -25.13 -0.69
C GLU A 618 39.38 -24.12 0.11
N ALA A 619 39.45 -22.87 -0.37
CA ALA A 619 40.14 -21.79 0.33
C ALA A 619 39.53 -21.55 1.73
N LEU A 620 38.21 -21.44 1.85
CA LEU A 620 37.53 -21.28 3.14
C LEU A 620 37.69 -22.51 4.05
N GLY A 621 37.76 -23.71 3.48
CA GLY A 621 38.11 -24.92 4.20
C GLY A 621 39.51 -24.86 4.84
N ALA A 622 40.50 -24.30 4.13
CA ALA A 622 41.85 -24.11 4.65
C ALA A 622 41.91 -23.13 5.85
N PHE A 623 40.96 -22.21 5.96
CA PHE A 623 40.82 -21.28 7.11
C PHE A 623 40.00 -21.86 8.27
N GLY A 624 39.57 -23.13 8.19
CA GLY A 624 38.77 -23.78 9.23
C GLY A 624 37.30 -23.35 9.26
N LEU A 625 36.79 -22.70 8.20
CA LEU A 625 35.40 -22.27 8.06
C LEU A 625 34.56 -23.28 7.25
N GLY A 626 34.86 -24.57 7.41
CA GLY A 626 34.27 -25.63 6.61
C GLY A 626 32.75 -25.75 6.78
N LEU A 627 32.01 -25.72 5.66
CA LEU A 627 30.59 -26.08 5.62
C LEU A 627 30.48 -27.59 5.89
N SER A 628 29.90 -27.99 7.03
CA SER A 628 29.75 -29.41 7.37
C SER A 628 28.82 -30.12 6.38
N PRO A 629 29.17 -31.31 5.86
CA PRO A 629 28.31 -32.07 4.96
C PRO A 629 27.07 -32.56 5.71
N VAL A 630 25.89 -32.10 5.29
CA VAL A 630 24.60 -32.50 5.87
C VAL A 630 24.35 -34.00 5.62
N SER A 631 24.16 -34.76 6.71
CA SER A 631 23.94 -36.20 6.73
C SER A 631 22.57 -36.59 6.15
N ARG A 632 22.51 -37.63 5.29
CA ARG A 632 21.28 -38.18 4.67
C ARG A 632 20.75 -39.38 5.46
N SER A 633 19.46 -39.38 5.85
CA SER A 633 18.75 -40.54 6.42
C SER A 633 17.64 -41.09 5.50
N SER A 634 17.37 -42.38 5.63
CA SER A 634 16.58 -43.26 4.75
C SER A 634 15.06 -43.32 5.01
N HIS A 635 14.34 -43.77 3.97
CA HIS A 635 12.88 -43.90 3.69
C HIS A 635 11.95 -44.61 4.70
N SER A 636 10.63 -44.33 4.57
CA SER A 636 9.55 -45.35 4.55
C SER A 636 8.26 -44.90 3.80
N GLY A 637 7.61 -45.86 3.12
CA GLY A 637 6.56 -45.77 2.08
C GLY A 637 5.16 -45.15 2.37
N PRO A 638 4.28 -45.06 1.35
CA PRO A 638 2.95 -44.47 1.44
C PRO A 638 1.83 -45.50 1.67
N SER A 639 0.74 -45.05 2.29
CA SER A 639 -0.52 -45.79 2.50
C SER A 639 -1.63 -45.20 1.63
N GLU A 640 -2.27 -46.04 0.83
CA GLU A 640 -3.49 -45.75 0.06
C GLU A 640 -4.72 -45.72 0.98
N TYR A 641 -5.65 -44.80 0.73
CA TYR A 641 -7.07 -44.97 1.08
C TYR A 641 -7.96 -44.25 0.05
N SER A 642 -8.90 -45.02 -0.49
CA SER A 642 -9.91 -44.63 -1.48
C SER A 642 -11.28 -44.42 -0.83
N ALA A 643 -12.22 -43.90 -1.64
CA ALA A 643 -13.68 -43.77 -1.45
C ALA A 643 -14.12 -42.39 -0.88
N GLU A 644 -15.22 -41.75 -1.29
CA GLU A 644 -16.41 -42.23 -1.99
C GLU A 644 -17.21 -41.02 -2.54
N SER A 645 -17.97 -41.26 -3.61
CA SER A 645 -18.75 -40.29 -4.39
C SER A 645 -20.09 -39.90 -3.76
N GLN A 646 -20.43 -38.60 -3.80
CA GLN A 646 -21.77 -38.06 -3.48
C GLN A 646 -22.47 -37.46 -4.72
N PRO A 647 -23.82 -37.39 -4.71
CA PRO A 647 -24.64 -37.30 -5.91
C PRO A 647 -24.85 -35.87 -6.43
N SER A 648 -25.12 -35.79 -7.74
CA SER A 648 -25.30 -34.59 -8.55
C SER A 648 -26.57 -33.80 -8.25
N GLU A 649 -26.42 -32.54 -7.84
CA GLU A 649 -27.46 -31.51 -7.94
C GLU A 649 -27.34 -30.76 -9.29
N GLU A 650 -28.50 -30.46 -9.90
CA GLU A 650 -28.60 -29.78 -11.19
C GLU A 650 -28.08 -28.32 -11.15
N PRO A 651 -27.29 -27.88 -12.14
CA PRO A 651 -26.62 -26.59 -12.08
C PRO A 651 -27.56 -25.44 -12.47
N ARG A 652 -27.84 -24.58 -11.50
CA ARG A 652 -28.34 -23.22 -11.76
C ARG A 652 -27.21 -22.39 -12.40
N SER A 653 -27.50 -21.82 -13.56
CA SER A 653 -26.64 -20.94 -14.37
C SER A 653 -25.89 -19.91 -13.51
N CYS A 654 -24.64 -20.23 -13.18
CA CYS A 654 -23.67 -19.28 -12.65
C CYS A 654 -23.16 -18.43 -13.81
N SER A 655 -22.93 -17.14 -13.57
CA SER A 655 -22.18 -16.28 -14.50
C SER A 655 -20.87 -16.97 -14.88
N GLN A 656 -20.74 -17.36 -16.14
CA GLN A 656 -19.56 -18.06 -16.64
C GLN A 656 -18.34 -17.14 -16.51
N SER A 657 -17.29 -17.60 -15.82
CA SER A 657 -15.97 -16.96 -15.88
C SER A 657 -15.45 -17.06 -17.29
N HIS A 658 -14.67 -16.08 -17.74
CA HIS A 658 -14.05 -16.14 -19.06
C HIS A 658 -12.53 -16.24 -18.87
N ALA A 659 -11.88 -17.05 -19.70
CA ALA A 659 -10.43 -17.21 -19.71
C ALA A 659 -9.95 -17.33 -21.15
N ARG A 660 -8.68 -16.97 -21.38
CA ARG A 660 -7.95 -17.32 -22.59
C ARG A 660 -6.72 -18.11 -22.21
N TRP A 661 -6.36 -19.08 -23.03
CA TRP A 661 -5.26 -19.99 -22.74
C TRP A 661 -4.27 -20.07 -23.90
N MET A 662 -3.03 -20.45 -23.60
CA MET A 662 -2.05 -20.86 -24.61
C MET A 662 -1.16 -21.96 -24.03
N TRP A 663 -0.44 -22.69 -24.88
CA TRP A 663 0.60 -23.59 -24.38
C TRP A 663 1.75 -22.80 -23.73
N GLN A 664 2.06 -23.07 -22.46
CA GLN A 664 3.12 -22.40 -21.69
C GLN A 664 4.52 -22.63 -22.26
N ASP A 665 4.72 -23.75 -22.97
CA ASP A 665 5.94 -24.11 -23.69
C ASP A 665 6.01 -23.55 -25.11
N ALA A 666 4.96 -22.87 -25.59
CA ALA A 666 4.96 -22.27 -26.91
C ALA A 666 6.20 -21.37 -27.07
N GLY A 667 6.92 -21.55 -28.18
CA GLY A 667 8.12 -20.77 -28.51
C GLY A 667 9.43 -21.26 -27.91
N ARG A 668 9.43 -22.21 -26.95
CA ARG A 668 10.69 -22.74 -26.38
C ARG A 668 11.61 -23.40 -27.42
N GLY A 669 11.04 -23.98 -28.48
CA GLY A 669 11.80 -24.61 -29.57
C GLY A 669 12.45 -23.64 -30.56
N TYR A 670 12.14 -22.34 -30.52
CA TYR A 670 12.63 -21.34 -31.49
C TYR A 670 13.41 -20.23 -30.75
N GLY A 671 14.61 -20.55 -30.27
CA GLY A 671 15.49 -19.59 -29.59
C GLY A 671 15.40 -19.55 -28.06
N GLY A 672 15.01 -20.66 -27.41
CA GLY A 672 15.09 -20.80 -25.95
C GLY A 672 14.17 -19.83 -25.18
N PRO A 673 14.62 -19.22 -24.06
CA PRO A 673 13.82 -18.31 -23.24
C PRO A 673 13.25 -17.11 -24.00
N ILE A 674 13.97 -16.64 -25.04
CA ILE A 674 13.55 -15.51 -25.88
C ILE A 674 12.36 -15.93 -26.75
N GLY A 675 12.44 -17.10 -27.39
CA GLY A 675 11.35 -17.67 -28.18
C GLY A 675 10.09 -17.91 -27.35
N ALA A 676 10.26 -18.41 -26.12
CA ALA A 676 9.15 -18.56 -25.17
C ALA A 676 8.52 -17.20 -24.80
N GLY A 677 9.35 -16.16 -24.63
CA GLY A 677 8.89 -14.78 -24.45
C GLY A 677 8.08 -14.28 -25.64
N LEU A 678 8.58 -14.45 -26.87
CA LEU A 678 7.92 -13.99 -28.10
C LEU A 678 6.61 -14.74 -28.39
N ALA A 679 6.55 -16.05 -28.11
CA ALA A 679 5.33 -16.82 -28.31
C ALA A 679 4.21 -16.40 -27.35
N ARG A 680 4.54 -16.01 -26.11
CA ARG A 680 3.58 -15.44 -25.15
C ARG A 680 2.98 -14.12 -25.64
N LEU A 681 3.71 -13.40 -26.49
CA LEU A 681 3.29 -12.11 -27.02
C LEU A 681 2.45 -12.21 -28.29
N ASN A 682 2.33 -13.38 -28.92
CA ASN A 682 1.62 -13.55 -30.19
C ASN A 682 0.13 -13.89 -29.94
N PRO A 683 -0.83 -13.00 -30.26
CA PRO A 683 -2.26 -13.25 -30.04
C PRO A 683 -2.78 -14.51 -30.75
N ALA A 684 -2.20 -14.87 -31.90
CA ALA A 684 -2.58 -16.06 -32.64
C ALA A 684 -2.18 -17.38 -31.94
N ARG A 685 -1.36 -17.30 -30.88
CA ARG A 685 -1.00 -18.45 -30.02
C ARG A 685 -1.96 -18.62 -28.84
N TRP A 686 -2.76 -17.60 -28.54
CA TRP A 686 -3.77 -17.64 -27.49
C TRP A 686 -5.11 -18.07 -28.08
N SER A 687 -5.88 -18.81 -27.29
CA SER A 687 -7.29 -19.04 -27.57
C SER A 687 -8.07 -17.72 -27.55
N GLN A 688 -9.29 -17.76 -28.07
CA GLN A 688 -10.24 -16.68 -27.81
C GLN A 688 -10.54 -16.60 -26.31
N LEU A 689 -10.98 -15.43 -25.84
CA LEU A 689 -11.52 -15.27 -24.50
C LEU A 689 -12.88 -15.96 -24.46
N LEU A 690 -12.94 -17.13 -23.85
CA LEU A 690 -14.10 -18.00 -23.84
C LEU A 690 -14.59 -18.22 -22.41
N PRO A 691 -15.88 -18.52 -22.20
CA PRO A 691 -16.38 -19.09 -20.96
C PRO A 691 -15.47 -20.23 -20.46
N THR A 692 -15.21 -20.34 -19.16
CA THR A 692 -14.24 -21.29 -18.60
C THR A 692 -14.63 -22.73 -18.91
N ASP A 693 -15.92 -23.05 -18.96
CA ASP A 693 -16.44 -24.33 -19.44
C ASP A 693 -16.06 -24.59 -20.90
N LYS A 694 -16.10 -23.56 -21.76
CA LYS A 694 -15.66 -23.65 -23.16
C LYS A 694 -14.14 -23.79 -23.28
N VAL A 695 -13.37 -23.12 -22.42
CA VAL A 695 -11.91 -23.30 -22.33
C VAL A 695 -11.57 -24.72 -21.90
N ILE A 696 -12.30 -25.28 -20.92
CA ILE A 696 -12.15 -26.67 -20.50
C ILE A 696 -12.52 -27.60 -21.66
N ASP A 697 -13.64 -27.36 -22.35
CA ASP A 697 -14.04 -28.15 -23.53
C ASP A 697 -12.94 -28.14 -24.62
N GLU A 698 -12.31 -26.99 -24.88
CA GLU A 698 -11.20 -26.88 -25.83
C GLU A 698 -9.96 -27.66 -25.37
N LEU A 699 -9.58 -27.54 -24.09
CA LEU A 699 -8.43 -28.23 -23.53
C LEU A 699 -8.63 -29.75 -23.46
N CYS A 700 -9.85 -30.20 -23.16
CA CYS A 700 -10.22 -31.62 -23.10
C CYS A 700 -10.04 -32.33 -24.45
N GLN A 701 -10.12 -31.63 -25.57
CA GLN A 701 -9.85 -32.20 -26.91
C GLN A 701 -8.39 -32.64 -27.07
N PHE A 702 -7.48 -32.18 -26.21
CA PHE A 702 -6.08 -32.57 -26.22
C PHE A 702 -5.76 -33.72 -25.27
N LEU A 703 -6.71 -34.20 -24.46
CA LEU A 703 -6.55 -35.41 -23.64
C LEU A 703 -6.41 -36.65 -24.53
N GLY A 704 -5.50 -37.56 -24.20
CA GLY A 704 -5.15 -38.72 -25.02
C GLY A 704 -4.35 -38.38 -26.29
N THR A 705 -3.98 -37.12 -26.50
CA THR A 705 -3.10 -36.70 -27.61
C THR A 705 -1.68 -36.50 -27.13
N GLY A 706 -0.71 -36.40 -28.05
CA GLY A 706 0.67 -36.04 -27.70
C GLY A 706 0.84 -34.63 -27.09
N SER A 707 -0.24 -33.84 -26.99
CA SER A 707 -0.24 -32.53 -26.30
C SER A 707 -0.84 -32.58 -24.89
N GLU A 708 -1.32 -33.73 -24.41
CA GLU A 708 -1.95 -33.88 -23.09
C GLU A 708 -1.05 -33.39 -21.95
N GLU A 709 0.26 -33.67 -22.01
CA GLU A 709 1.22 -33.26 -20.98
C GLU A 709 1.77 -31.84 -21.17
N ARG A 710 1.35 -31.11 -22.21
CA ARG A 710 1.91 -29.78 -22.47
C ARG A 710 1.34 -28.78 -21.46
N PRO A 711 2.20 -27.97 -20.82
CA PRO A 711 1.74 -27.04 -19.81
C PRO A 711 0.90 -25.92 -20.44
N VAL A 712 -0.12 -25.43 -19.74
CA VAL A 712 -1.05 -24.39 -20.21
C VAL A 712 -0.87 -23.11 -19.38
N ARG A 713 -1.02 -21.95 -20.03
CA ARG A 713 -0.99 -20.64 -19.38
C ARG A 713 -2.33 -19.94 -19.53
N LEU A 714 -2.82 -19.33 -18.45
CA LEU A 714 -4.08 -18.59 -18.37
C LEU A 714 -3.81 -17.13 -17.96
N GLU A 715 -4.65 -16.20 -18.43
CA GLU A 715 -4.75 -14.84 -17.88
C GLU A 715 -5.94 -14.72 -16.92
N ALA A 716 -5.70 -14.19 -15.73
CA ALA A 716 -6.71 -14.05 -14.68
C ALA A 716 -6.49 -12.78 -13.84
N VAL A 717 -7.58 -12.21 -13.32
CA VAL A 717 -7.52 -11.14 -12.31
C VAL A 717 -6.94 -11.72 -11.02
N ARG A 718 -5.91 -11.09 -10.47
CA ARG A 718 -5.19 -11.60 -9.29
C ARG A 718 -5.72 -11.05 -7.97
N THR A 719 -5.95 -9.76 -7.92
CA THR A 719 -6.41 -9.02 -6.72
C THR A 719 -7.38 -7.93 -7.15
N LEU A 720 -8.28 -7.55 -6.25
CA LEU A 720 -9.27 -6.51 -6.48
C LEU A 720 -9.45 -5.71 -5.19
N ASP A 721 -9.26 -4.41 -5.26
CA ASP A 721 -9.47 -3.48 -4.16
C ASP A 721 -10.61 -2.54 -4.52
N MET A 722 -11.51 -2.29 -3.57
CA MET A 722 -12.71 -1.49 -3.82
C MET A 722 -13.08 -0.64 -2.60
N GLU A 723 -13.47 0.60 -2.86
CA GLU A 723 -14.28 1.38 -1.92
C GLU A 723 -15.77 1.17 -2.24
N ILE A 724 -16.54 0.84 -1.22
CA ILE A 724 -17.97 0.55 -1.32
C ILE A 724 -18.72 1.72 -0.71
N HIS A 725 -19.72 2.25 -1.43
CA HIS A 725 -20.66 3.24 -0.91
C HIS A 725 -22.09 2.83 -1.25
N PHE A 726 -22.82 2.30 -0.27
CA PHE A 726 -24.22 1.97 -0.42
C PHE A 726 -25.09 3.21 -0.50
N GLY A 727 -26.08 3.19 -1.40
CA GLY A 727 -27.00 4.30 -1.60
C GLY A 727 -26.42 5.48 -2.39
N PHE A 728 -25.10 5.53 -2.59
CA PHE A 728 -24.47 6.48 -3.50
C PHE A 728 -24.73 6.05 -4.96
N GLY A 729 -25.13 7.00 -5.81
CA GLY A 729 -25.26 6.77 -7.24
C GLY A 729 -23.95 7.08 -7.94
N SER A 730 -23.33 6.08 -8.55
CA SER A 730 -22.16 6.34 -9.40
C SER A 730 -22.57 7.24 -10.57
N ALA A 731 -21.70 8.15 -10.97
CA ALA A 731 -21.87 8.89 -12.22
C ALA A 731 -21.96 7.98 -13.45
N ALA A 732 -21.39 6.77 -13.38
CA ALA A 732 -21.48 5.73 -14.41
C ALA A 732 -22.76 4.88 -14.29
N GLU A 733 -23.62 5.14 -13.31
CA GLU A 733 -24.81 4.33 -13.08
C GLU A 733 -25.79 4.48 -14.24
N LEU A 734 -26.11 3.35 -14.88
CA LEU A 734 -26.98 3.31 -16.04
C LEU A 734 -28.40 3.80 -15.69
N PRO A 735 -29.11 4.46 -16.63
CA PRO A 735 -30.47 4.96 -16.37
C PRO A 735 -31.43 3.91 -15.81
N GLN A 736 -31.36 2.66 -16.29
CA GLN A 736 -32.20 1.58 -15.77
C GLN A 736 -31.92 1.22 -14.30
N TYR A 737 -30.69 1.44 -13.82
CA TYR A 737 -30.33 1.21 -12.41
C TYR A 737 -30.64 2.42 -11.54
N LYS A 738 -30.53 3.64 -12.08
CA LYS A 738 -31.02 4.87 -11.42
C LYS A 738 -32.53 4.84 -11.16
N ALA A 739 -33.29 4.14 -12.01
CA ALA A 739 -34.74 3.99 -11.90
C ALA A 739 -35.20 2.95 -10.87
N LEU A 740 -34.29 2.11 -10.34
CA LEU A 740 -34.64 1.10 -9.34
C LEU A 740 -35.03 1.75 -8.00
N GLY A 741 -35.96 1.12 -7.28
CA GLY A 741 -36.25 1.50 -5.90
C GLY A 741 -35.01 1.31 -5.01
N LEU A 742 -34.94 2.04 -3.89
CA LEU A 742 -33.77 1.97 -2.99
C LEU A 742 -33.43 0.54 -2.55
N GLN A 743 -34.43 -0.26 -2.18
CA GLN A 743 -34.23 -1.65 -1.78
C GLN A 743 -33.67 -2.50 -2.93
N GLU A 744 -34.18 -2.35 -4.15
CA GLU A 744 -33.72 -3.08 -5.33
C GLU A 744 -32.29 -2.70 -5.70
N LYS A 745 -31.97 -1.40 -5.65
CA LYS A 745 -30.63 -0.87 -5.89
C LYS A 745 -29.62 -1.43 -4.88
N LEU A 746 -29.94 -1.37 -3.59
CA LEU A 746 -29.08 -1.91 -2.53
C LEU A 746 -28.95 -3.44 -2.63
N THR A 747 -30.04 -4.15 -2.94
CA THR A 747 -30.02 -5.61 -3.18
C THR A 747 -29.09 -5.96 -4.33
N ARG A 748 -29.13 -5.20 -5.43
CA ARG A 748 -28.20 -5.37 -6.56
C ARG A 748 -26.75 -5.14 -6.13
N GLN A 749 -26.48 -4.07 -5.38
CA GLN A 749 -25.12 -3.76 -4.89
C GLN A 749 -24.57 -4.89 -4.00
N VAL A 750 -25.35 -5.39 -3.05
CA VAL A 750 -24.96 -6.53 -2.21
C VAL A 750 -24.75 -7.80 -3.02
N SER A 751 -25.65 -8.10 -3.97
CA SER A 751 -25.52 -9.28 -4.84
C SER A 751 -24.26 -9.27 -5.72
N ILE A 752 -23.76 -8.08 -6.11
CA ILE A 752 -22.46 -7.95 -6.81
C ILE A 752 -21.33 -8.42 -5.90
N MET A 753 -21.33 -8.00 -4.63
CA MET A 753 -20.30 -8.39 -3.65
C MET A 753 -20.33 -9.88 -3.36
N GLU A 754 -21.52 -10.47 -3.22
CA GLU A 754 -21.68 -11.92 -3.11
C GLU A 754 -21.16 -12.65 -4.36
N GLY A 755 -21.39 -12.09 -5.55
CA GLY A 755 -20.82 -12.58 -6.80
C GLY A 755 -19.29 -12.56 -6.80
N LEU A 756 -18.68 -11.48 -6.29
CA LEU A 756 -17.23 -11.37 -6.13
C LEU A 756 -16.70 -12.44 -5.17
N ARG A 757 -17.33 -12.63 -4.00
CA ARG A 757 -16.93 -13.66 -3.02
C ARG A 757 -16.99 -15.09 -3.56
N LYS A 758 -17.75 -15.37 -4.62
CA LYS A 758 -17.72 -16.69 -5.27
C LYS A 758 -16.37 -16.96 -5.94
N ARG A 759 -15.70 -15.93 -6.49
CA ARG A 759 -14.44 -16.06 -7.23
C ARG A 759 -13.20 -15.57 -6.48
N PHE A 760 -13.42 -14.69 -5.50
CA PHE A 760 -12.39 -14.09 -4.71
C PHE A 760 -12.56 -14.43 -3.23
N PHE A 761 -11.44 -14.45 -2.56
CA PHE A 761 -11.32 -14.46 -1.13
C PHE A 761 -11.20 -13.02 -0.63
N CYS A 762 -12.00 -12.62 0.35
CA CYS A 762 -11.77 -11.36 1.06
C CYS A 762 -10.48 -11.50 1.87
N THR A 763 -9.54 -10.57 1.71
CA THR A 763 -8.29 -10.52 2.46
C THR A 763 -8.38 -9.60 3.67
N GLY A 764 -9.20 -8.56 3.60
CA GLY A 764 -9.47 -7.65 4.71
C GLY A 764 -10.44 -6.52 4.33
N SER A 765 -10.91 -5.79 5.34
CA SER A 765 -11.78 -4.62 5.17
C SER A 765 -11.55 -3.55 6.24
N THR A 766 -12.04 -2.33 5.98
CA THR A 766 -12.00 -1.22 6.96
C THR A 766 -13.20 -1.19 7.91
N LEU A 767 -14.11 -2.17 7.86
CA LEU A 767 -15.30 -2.20 8.72
C LEU A 767 -14.95 -2.11 10.22
N GLU A 768 -13.90 -2.82 10.65
CA GLU A 768 -13.43 -2.79 12.04
C GLU A 768 -12.89 -1.41 12.43
N VAL A 769 -12.11 -0.78 11.56
CA VAL A 769 -11.57 0.58 11.77
C VAL A 769 -12.70 1.61 11.85
N TYR A 770 -13.65 1.52 10.92
CA TYR A 770 -14.80 2.42 10.90
C TYR A 770 -15.67 2.21 12.13
N ARG A 771 -15.75 0.99 12.66
CA ARG A 771 -16.42 0.72 13.92
C ARG A 771 -15.71 1.36 15.11
N GLN A 772 -14.38 1.40 15.15
CA GLN A 772 -13.61 2.06 16.21
C GLN A 772 -13.85 3.57 16.23
N GLY A 773 -14.00 4.20 15.06
CA GLY A 773 -14.36 5.62 14.94
C GLY A 773 -15.87 5.91 15.04
N TRP A 774 -16.72 4.89 15.09
CA TRP A 774 -18.17 5.06 15.08
C TRP A 774 -18.75 5.12 16.49
N SER A 775 -19.13 6.34 16.87
CA SER A 775 -19.80 6.66 18.14
C SER A 775 -21.15 7.32 17.87
N PRO A 776 -22.25 6.55 17.68
CA PRO A 776 -23.55 7.13 17.38
C PRO A 776 -24.08 8.05 18.50
N GLN A 777 -23.67 7.82 19.75
CA GLN A 777 -23.97 8.72 20.89
C GLN A 777 -23.45 10.14 20.68
N ASP A 778 -22.31 10.28 20.00
CA ASP A 778 -21.65 11.56 19.78
C ASP A 778 -22.14 12.19 18.47
N ASN A 779 -22.32 11.37 17.44
CA ASN A 779 -22.66 11.82 16.10
C ASN A 779 -24.13 12.26 15.93
N CYS A 780 -25.06 11.68 16.70
CA CYS A 780 -26.50 11.93 16.52
C CYS A 780 -27.12 12.76 17.65
N GLY A 781 -26.36 13.02 18.71
CA GLY A 781 -26.81 13.79 19.86
C GLY A 781 -28.05 13.16 20.53
N VAL A 782 -29.06 13.99 20.80
CA VAL A 782 -30.29 13.62 21.52
C VAL A 782 -31.31 12.91 20.62
N GLN A 783 -31.25 13.18 19.30
CA GLN A 783 -32.20 12.62 18.34
C GLN A 783 -31.64 11.33 17.70
N PRO A 784 -32.47 10.33 17.39
CA PRO A 784 -31.98 9.16 16.68
C PRO A 784 -31.43 9.57 15.30
N CYS A 785 -30.36 8.93 14.89
CA CYS A 785 -29.75 9.14 13.58
C CYS A 785 -30.76 8.83 12.46
N GLY A 786 -30.58 9.51 11.33
CA GLY A 786 -31.20 9.08 10.07
C GLY A 786 -30.83 7.63 9.77
N GLU A 787 -31.80 6.86 9.29
CA GLU A 787 -31.59 5.45 8.98
C GLU A 787 -30.62 5.31 7.77
N PRO A 788 -29.46 4.66 7.93
CA PRO A 788 -28.50 4.53 6.84
C PRO A 788 -29.01 3.56 5.77
N PRO A 789 -28.46 3.63 4.54
CA PRO A 789 -28.82 2.74 3.45
C PRO A 789 -28.79 1.25 3.85
N VAL A 790 -27.73 0.82 4.53
CA VAL A 790 -27.54 -0.54 4.99
C VAL A 790 -26.87 -0.52 6.37
N TYR A 791 -27.34 -1.35 7.29
CA TYR A 791 -26.78 -1.49 8.64
C TYR A 791 -26.95 -2.93 9.14
N LEU A 792 -26.16 -3.29 10.15
CA LEU A 792 -26.21 -4.60 10.79
C LEU A 792 -27.33 -4.67 11.83
N PRO A 793 -27.75 -5.88 12.26
CA PRO A 793 -28.75 -6.04 13.30
C PRO A 793 -28.35 -5.47 14.66
N ASN A 794 -27.05 -5.26 14.88
CA ASN A 794 -26.54 -4.57 16.06
C ASN A 794 -26.59 -3.04 15.92
N GLY A 795 -27.03 -2.50 14.79
CA GLY A 795 -27.11 -1.05 14.54
C GLY A 795 -25.87 -0.44 13.89
N PHE A 796 -24.78 -1.19 13.67
CA PHE A 796 -23.61 -0.67 12.98
C PHE A 796 -23.92 -0.35 11.51
N SER A 797 -23.63 0.89 11.08
CA SER A 797 -23.79 1.30 9.69
C SER A 797 -22.68 0.69 8.82
N VAL A 798 -23.06 -0.02 7.75
CA VAL A 798 -22.11 -0.55 6.75
C VAL A 798 -22.20 0.25 5.45
N THR A 799 -22.52 1.54 5.57
CA THR A 799 -22.82 2.41 4.41
C THR A 799 -21.62 2.60 3.49
N ALA A 800 -20.43 2.77 4.06
CA ALA A 800 -19.20 2.87 3.29
C ALA A 800 -18.06 2.13 3.97
N PHE A 801 -17.17 1.52 3.20
CA PHE A 801 -15.94 0.87 3.66
C PHE A 801 -15.09 0.45 2.46
N ALA A 802 -13.81 0.19 2.69
CA ALA A 802 -12.93 -0.43 1.72
C ALA A 802 -12.77 -1.92 1.98
N VAL A 803 -12.57 -2.68 0.91
CA VAL A 803 -12.39 -4.13 0.92
C VAL A 803 -11.34 -4.54 -0.08
N SER A 804 -10.48 -5.46 0.33
CA SER A 804 -9.48 -6.10 -0.52
C SER A 804 -9.83 -7.56 -0.76
N TYR A 805 -9.64 -8.01 -2.00
CA TYR A 805 -9.92 -9.37 -2.46
C TYR A 805 -8.72 -9.97 -3.17
N VAL A 806 -8.48 -11.26 -2.99
CA VAL A 806 -7.51 -12.05 -3.75
C VAL A 806 -8.19 -13.20 -4.49
N HIS A 807 -7.75 -13.49 -5.71
CA HIS A 807 -8.32 -14.57 -6.51
C HIS A 807 -8.12 -15.90 -5.79
N LYS A 808 -9.17 -16.74 -5.74
CA LYS A 808 -9.13 -17.98 -4.97
C LYS A 808 -8.00 -18.92 -5.37
N GLU A 809 -7.67 -18.98 -6.67
CA GLU A 809 -6.59 -19.83 -7.18
C GLU A 809 -5.20 -19.43 -6.67
N ILE A 810 -4.96 -18.15 -6.34
CA ILE A 810 -3.64 -17.70 -5.84
C ILE A 810 -3.38 -18.24 -4.43
N VAL A 811 -4.45 -18.40 -3.65
CA VAL A 811 -4.40 -18.85 -2.24
C VAL A 811 -4.69 -20.35 -2.13
N GLY A 812 -5.50 -20.89 -3.04
CA GLY A 812 -5.99 -22.26 -3.07
C GLY A 812 -5.09 -23.26 -3.79
N VAL A 813 -4.08 -22.81 -4.54
CA VAL A 813 -3.01 -23.71 -5.00
C VAL A 813 -2.17 -24.08 -3.78
N SER A 814 -2.51 -25.21 -3.18
CA SER A 814 -1.53 -26.03 -2.46
C SER A 814 -0.33 -26.18 -3.37
N ALA A 815 0.88 -25.91 -2.88
CA ALA A 815 2.12 -25.88 -3.66
C ALA A 815 2.58 -27.26 -4.18
N ASN A 816 1.63 -28.12 -4.59
CA ASN A 816 1.87 -29.45 -5.12
C ASN A 816 1.92 -29.45 -6.64
#